data_AF-A0A821NXZ6-F1
#
_entry.id   AF-A0A821NXZ6-F1
#
_cell.length_a   1.000
_cell.length_b   1.000
_cell.length_c   1.000
_cell.angle_alpha   90.00
_cell.angle_beta   90.00
_cell.angle_gamma   90.00
#
_symmetry.space_group_name_H-M   'P 1'
#
loop_
_entity.id
_entity.type
_entity.pdbx_description
1 polymer ?
#
loop_
_entity_poly.entity_id
_entity_poly.type
_entity_poly.pdbx_seq_one_letter_code
_entity_poly.pdbx_strand_id
1 'polypeptide(L)'
;MAVSNKNLSSPRKLALIIGNQKYQSENKQRYAINNATDFSNVLESINFTTTKACDISKQDMASQIVDFRNKINDGDLILFYFSGHVYQANGKTYLIPTNDSNIEKECDFDDFAINFEGTVKRLVEKNPSFVTIFLLDYCSPYVLMNGSAAKLKTNGKGLSEIQPPPGTFIQFACSANQTSLAVLGANRNSLYTKHLLQNITEENVPISDLFRRVRNAVHQESNQRQIPLSMDGLRQHKQASLNEVIVARLRTQDFLSKEPLSQSEYRYYERCKEYYRGTGKPLVSVASEVLDNSIGLTSSILKFGIDDNYCNFDVQDFLTTFCEKMPLKMDDIVVKGIQAGSVIMTVAITGETKSNDKKRCLQLVYKSFTDSLQDELGKMKTFFIFMGPEESLLKIQKYQEKLYLHPEFNRVYVRGRDFWQGALSDGKGRGSPYYCPVGWKRWSFYVTDRFDEKFNGWCICYHGTKFAYGISILLNGLKPAYRHEHGAGIYVTPSINYASHPRYAEVKQIPSSFRNTFKLGDYIQYVLECRVHPNSIKKIVLETLRCKNNVRIDPNIENERLEWVIDTYKKTIVDFNDPESPIVCTGLMIRVTQDHPGLLPESQWWFASHLCESENCCKAGIELSILTRKLQRGSTCSIIYD
;
A
#
# COMPACT_ATOMS: atom_id res chain seq x y z
N MET A 1 -4.13 18.45 -19.34
CA MET A 1 -2.99 17.93 -20.12
C MET A 1 -2.36 16.80 -19.33
N ALA A 2 -2.28 15.62 -19.91
CA ALA A 2 -1.55 14.51 -19.32
C ALA A 2 -0.08 14.95 -19.16
N VAL A 3 0.45 14.88 -17.94
CA VAL A 3 1.89 15.08 -17.72
C VAL A 3 2.56 13.90 -18.40
N SER A 4 3.12 14.17 -19.58
CA SER A 4 3.96 13.28 -20.35
C SER A 4 5.05 12.68 -19.47
N ASN A 5 5.25 11.37 -19.62
CA ASN A 5 6.43 10.60 -19.21
C ASN A 5 7.65 11.48 -18.95
N LYS A 6 7.87 11.87 -17.69
CA LYS A 6 9.19 12.32 -17.25
C LYS A 6 10.03 11.06 -17.10
N ASN A 7 10.96 10.87 -18.02
CA ASN A 7 11.92 9.76 -18.03
C ASN A 7 12.50 9.51 -16.64
N LEU A 8 12.23 8.32 -16.09
CA LEU A 8 12.92 7.83 -14.92
C LEU A 8 14.34 7.45 -15.34
N SER A 9 15.35 7.98 -14.65
CA SER A 9 16.73 7.61 -14.94
C SER A 9 17.07 6.28 -14.26
N SER A 10 17.03 5.20 -15.03
CA SER A 10 17.82 3.99 -14.76
C SER A 10 19.28 4.37 -14.47
N PRO A 11 20.00 3.67 -13.57
CA PRO A 11 21.43 3.89 -13.42
C PRO A 11 22.10 3.70 -14.78
N ARG A 12 22.98 4.62 -15.16
CA ARG A 12 23.63 4.55 -16.48
C ARG A 12 24.50 3.30 -16.49
N LYS A 13 24.41 2.53 -17.57
CA LYS A 13 25.18 1.30 -17.74
C LYS A 13 26.35 1.60 -18.69
N LEU A 14 27.58 1.46 -18.21
CA LEU A 14 28.79 1.78 -18.96
C LEU A 14 29.66 0.52 -19.08
N ALA A 15 30.20 0.25 -20.27
CA ALA A 15 31.11 -0.88 -20.46
C ALA A 15 32.39 -0.47 -21.21
N LEU A 16 33.54 -0.94 -20.72
CA LEU A 16 34.82 -0.91 -21.43
C LEU A 16 35.18 -2.34 -21.85
N ILE A 17 35.40 -2.53 -23.15
CA ILE A 17 35.57 -3.85 -23.77
C ILE A 17 36.86 -3.82 -24.59
N ILE A 18 37.84 -4.63 -24.20
CA ILE A 18 39.15 -4.70 -24.87
C ILE A 18 39.34 -6.12 -25.44
N GLY A 19 39.65 -6.21 -26.74
CA GLY A 19 39.93 -7.47 -27.44
C GLY A 19 41.28 -7.45 -28.13
N ASN A 20 42.30 -8.10 -27.58
CA ASN A 20 43.64 -8.17 -28.15
C ASN A 20 43.89 -9.53 -28.81
N GLN A 21 44.15 -9.51 -30.12
CA GLN A 21 44.29 -10.70 -30.94
C GLN A 21 45.64 -10.79 -31.67
N LYS A 22 46.09 -9.69 -32.26
CA LYS A 22 47.28 -9.59 -33.11
C LYS A 22 48.50 -9.16 -32.30
N TYR A 23 48.99 -10.06 -31.47
CA TYR A 23 50.25 -9.88 -30.74
C TYR A 23 51.45 -9.86 -31.71
N GLN A 24 52.49 -9.10 -31.37
CA GLN A 24 53.73 -9.02 -32.14
C GLN A 24 54.57 -10.29 -31.99
N SER A 25 54.52 -10.93 -30.83
CA SER A 25 55.08 -12.27 -30.64
C SER A 25 54.26 -13.35 -31.39
N GLU A 26 54.77 -14.59 -31.43
CA GLU A 26 54.05 -15.72 -32.01
C GLU A 26 52.79 -16.14 -31.22
N ASN A 27 52.50 -15.45 -30.11
CA ASN A 27 51.35 -15.69 -29.23
C ASN A 27 50.02 -15.15 -29.80
N LYS A 28 49.68 -15.43 -31.07
CA LYS A 28 48.41 -14.93 -31.66
C LYS A 28 47.18 -15.59 -31.02
N GLN A 29 46.17 -14.78 -30.69
CA GLN A 29 44.86 -15.27 -30.26
C GLN A 29 43.92 -15.47 -31.45
N ARG A 30 42.88 -16.30 -31.28
CA ARG A 30 41.96 -16.65 -32.38
C ARG A 30 40.61 -15.93 -32.32
N TYR A 31 40.13 -15.61 -31.12
CA TYR A 31 38.72 -15.22 -30.90
C TYR A 31 38.55 -13.87 -30.22
N ALA A 32 39.63 -13.20 -29.83
CA ALA A 32 39.55 -12.04 -28.93
C ALA A 32 38.74 -10.87 -29.52
N ILE A 33 38.91 -10.59 -30.83
CA ILE A 33 38.15 -9.53 -31.51
C ILE A 33 36.68 -9.91 -31.66
N ASN A 34 36.39 -11.18 -31.97
CA ASN A 34 35.02 -11.67 -32.11
C ASN A 34 34.29 -11.62 -30.77
N ASN A 35 34.93 -12.10 -29.71
CA ASN A 35 34.40 -12.06 -28.36
C ASN A 35 34.06 -10.61 -27.95
N ALA A 36 35.01 -9.68 -28.11
CA ALA A 36 34.80 -8.27 -27.78
C ALA A 36 33.68 -7.63 -28.62
N THR A 37 33.59 -7.98 -29.91
CA THR A 37 32.58 -7.41 -30.80
C THR A 37 31.18 -7.92 -30.47
N ASP A 38 31.01 -9.25 -30.36
CA ASP A 38 29.70 -9.84 -30.09
C ASP A 38 29.20 -9.47 -28.70
N PHE A 39 30.11 -9.35 -27.71
CA PHE A 39 29.75 -8.93 -26.36
C PHE A 39 29.35 -7.45 -26.28
N SER A 40 30.03 -6.56 -27.02
CA SER A 40 29.62 -5.15 -27.15
C SER A 40 28.21 -5.03 -27.70
N ASN A 41 27.92 -5.74 -28.79
CA ASN A 41 26.62 -5.68 -29.45
C ASN A 41 25.49 -6.15 -28.52
N VAL A 42 25.71 -7.22 -27.75
CA VAL A 42 24.70 -7.72 -26.80
C VAL A 42 24.51 -6.75 -25.64
N LEU A 43 25.59 -6.17 -25.09
CA LEU A 43 25.49 -5.16 -24.03
C LEU A 43 24.72 -3.91 -24.48
N GLU A 44 24.97 -3.45 -25.71
CA GLU A 44 24.22 -2.33 -26.31
C GLU A 44 22.71 -2.66 -26.41
N SER A 45 22.36 -3.91 -26.76
CA SER A 45 20.95 -4.33 -26.82
C SER A 45 20.21 -4.30 -25.47
N ILE A 46 20.96 -4.31 -24.35
CA ILE A 46 20.42 -4.20 -22.98
C ILE A 46 20.77 -2.85 -22.31
N ASN A 47 20.95 -1.81 -23.15
CA ASN A 47 21.13 -0.40 -22.80
C ASN A 47 22.46 -0.02 -22.13
N PHE A 48 23.55 -0.76 -22.39
CA PHE A 48 24.89 -0.27 -22.06
C PHE A 48 25.40 0.71 -23.10
N THR A 49 26.07 1.76 -22.63
CA THR A 49 26.98 2.56 -23.46
C THR A 49 28.35 1.90 -23.44
N THR A 50 28.76 1.33 -24.57
CA THR A 50 30.01 0.58 -24.71
C THR A 50 31.14 1.48 -25.24
N THR A 51 32.36 1.21 -24.80
CA THR A 51 33.61 1.70 -25.40
C THR A 51 34.42 0.45 -25.73
N LYS A 52 34.53 0.12 -27.03
CA LYS A 52 35.24 -1.06 -27.52
C LYS A 52 36.56 -0.65 -28.16
N ALA A 53 37.65 -1.34 -27.80
CA ALA A 53 38.95 -1.19 -28.43
C ALA A 53 39.58 -2.55 -28.72
N CYS A 54 40.23 -2.70 -29.88
CA CYS A 54 40.81 -3.96 -30.31
C CYS A 54 42.26 -3.80 -30.77
N ASP A 55 43.08 -4.81 -30.52
CA ASP A 55 44.49 -4.88 -30.91
C ASP A 55 45.35 -3.68 -30.47
N ILE A 56 45.15 -3.21 -29.23
CA ILE A 56 45.73 -1.97 -28.72
C ILE A 56 47.03 -2.16 -27.92
N SER A 57 47.90 -1.14 -27.99
CA SER A 57 49.16 -1.07 -27.27
C SER A 57 48.96 -0.85 -25.75
N LYS A 58 50.02 -0.98 -24.95
CA LYS A 58 49.99 -0.65 -23.51
C LYS A 58 49.50 0.78 -23.27
N GLN A 59 50.04 1.72 -24.05
CA GLN A 59 49.73 3.15 -23.95
C GLN A 59 48.25 3.40 -24.24
N ASP A 60 47.74 2.79 -25.31
CA ASP A 60 46.34 2.91 -25.69
C ASP A 60 45.41 2.24 -24.68
N MET A 61 45.76 1.05 -24.15
CA MET A 61 45.01 0.40 -23.08
C MET A 61 44.92 1.30 -21.85
N ALA A 62 46.04 1.88 -21.43
CA ALA A 62 46.07 2.79 -20.30
C ALA A 62 45.21 4.04 -20.56
N SER A 63 45.26 4.61 -21.76
CA SER A 63 44.41 5.74 -22.17
C SER A 63 42.93 5.37 -22.10
N GLN A 64 42.53 4.25 -22.69
CA GLN A 64 41.13 3.81 -22.70
C GLN A 64 40.59 3.58 -21.28
N ILE A 65 41.39 3.02 -20.39
CA ILE A 65 41.02 2.83 -18.97
C ILE A 65 40.84 4.18 -18.27
N VAL A 66 41.73 5.16 -18.52
CA VAL A 66 41.62 6.51 -17.95
C VAL A 66 40.39 7.23 -18.49
N ASP A 67 40.16 7.20 -19.80
CA ASP A 67 39.01 7.83 -20.44
C ASP A 67 37.70 7.23 -19.97
N PHE A 68 37.64 5.91 -19.83
CA PHE A 68 36.48 5.22 -19.27
C PHE A 68 36.24 5.63 -17.81
N ARG A 69 37.29 5.66 -16.98
CA ARG A 69 37.22 6.16 -15.59
C ARG A 69 36.67 7.58 -15.51
N ASN A 70 37.00 8.44 -16.47
CA ASN A 70 36.54 9.82 -16.50
C ASN A 70 35.05 9.96 -16.87
N LYS A 71 34.47 8.96 -17.57
CA LYS A 71 33.03 8.92 -17.91
C LYS A 71 32.15 8.45 -16.74
N ILE A 72 32.75 7.73 -15.79
CA ILE A 72 32.06 7.12 -14.65
C ILE A 72 31.66 8.19 -13.62
N ASN A 73 30.40 8.14 -13.23
CA ASN A 73 29.85 8.79 -12.04
C ASN A 73 29.56 7.76 -10.96
N ASP A 74 29.53 8.20 -9.70
CA ASP A 74 29.07 7.34 -8.61
C ASP A 74 27.60 6.96 -8.81
N GLY A 75 27.27 5.68 -8.70
CA GLY A 75 25.94 5.14 -8.98
C GLY A 75 25.77 4.48 -10.37
N ASP A 76 26.77 4.55 -11.25
CA ASP A 76 26.71 3.89 -12.57
C ASP A 76 26.93 2.36 -12.44
N LEU A 77 26.28 1.56 -13.30
CA LEU A 77 26.63 0.14 -13.46
C LEU A 77 27.81 0.02 -14.41
N ILE A 78 28.94 -0.48 -13.91
CA ILE A 78 30.19 -0.52 -14.67
C ILE A 78 30.55 -1.95 -15.01
N LEU A 79 30.88 -2.19 -16.28
CA LEU A 79 31.41 -3.46 -16.75
C LEU A 79 32.77 -3.26 -17.44
N PHE A 80 33.78 -4.02 -17.04
CA PHE A 80 35.05 -4.13 -17.73
C PHE A 80 35.23 -5.55 -18.27
N TYR A 81 35.43 -5.67 -19.58
CA TYR A 81 35.65 -6.95 -20.26
C TYR A 81 36.99 -6.92 -20.99
N PHE A 82 37.83 -7.93 -20.75
CA PHE A 82 39.07 -8.13 -21.49
C PHE A 82 39.11 -9.53 -22.09
N SER A 83 39.40 -9.61 -23.38
CA SER A 83 39.67 -10.85 -24.11
C SER A 83 41.05 -10.79 -24.75
N GLY A 84 41.94 -11.71 -24.39
CA GLY A 84 43.34 -11.67 -24.81
C GLY A 84 44.24 -12.52 -23.90
N HIS A 85 45.54 -12.29 -23.98
CA HIS A 85 46.51 -12.91 -23.07
C HIS A 85 46.54 -12.23 -21.72
N VAL A 86 46.62 -13.08 -20.69
CA VAL A 86 46.78 -12.67 -19.29
C VAL A 86 47.93 -13.47 -18.71
N TYR A 87 48.78 -12.81 -17.92
CA TYR A 87 49.86 -13.46 -17.19
C TYR A 87 49.73 -13.17 -15.70
N GLN A 88 50.09 -14.14 -14.86
CA GLN A 88 50.10 -13.96 -13.42
C GLN A 88 51.53 -14.14 -12.90
N ALA A 89 52.05 -13.09 -12.24
CA ALA A 89 53.38 -13.10 -11.63
C ALA A 89 53.30 -12.45 -10.25
N ASN A 90 54.00 -13.03 -9.26
CA ASN A 90 54.12 -12.44 -7.91
C ASN A 90 52.79 -12.02 -7.27
N GLY A 91 51.71 -12.79 -7.49
CA GLY A 91 50.38 -12.50 -6.92
C GLY A 91 49.61 -11.37 -7.62
N LYS A 92 50.11 -10.84 -8.74
CA LYS A 92 49.43 -9.83 -9.58
C LYS A 92 49.00 -10.42 -10.92
N THR A 93 47.93 -9.88 -11.48
CA THR A 93 47.38 -10.26 -12.78
C THR A 93 47.68 -9.16 -13.80
N TYR A 94 48.27 -9.54 -14.93
CA TYR A 94 48.69 -8.63 -15.99
C TYR A 94 47.92 -8.90 -17.28
N LEU A 95 47.25 -7.88 -17.81
CA LEU A 95 46.61 -7.91 -19.13
C LEU A 95 47.66 -7.52 -20.19
N ILE A 96 47.86 -8.38 -21.19
CA ILE A 96 48.95 -8.23 -22.14
C ILE A 96 48.50 -7.41 -23.37
N PRO A 97 49.19 -6.31 -23.73
CA PRO A 97 48.91 -5.51 -24.92
C PRO A 97 49.44 -6.16 -26.20
N THR A 98 49.09 -5.64 -27.38
CA THR A 98 49.59 -6.21 -28.65
C THR A 98 51.05 -5.89 -28.97
N ASN A 99 51.61 -4.82 -28.39
CA ASN A 99 53.04 -4.47 -28.50
C ASN A 99 53.89 -5.20 -27.45
N ASP A 100 53.73 -6.53 -27.40
CA ASP A 100 54.28 -7.41 -26.38
C ASP A 100 55.74 -7.83 -26.60
N SER A 101 56.36 -7.37 -27.69
CA SER A 101 57.76 -7.66 -28.02
C SER A 101 58.78 -7.19 -26.96
N ASN A 102 58.38 -6.27 -26.08
CA ASN A 102 59.21 -5.78 -24.98
C ASN A 102 59.11 -6.64 -23.69
N ILE A 103 58.30 -7.69 -23.69
CA ILE A 103 58.10 -8.57 -22.51
C ILE A 103 58.97 -9.82 -22.68
N GLU A 104 60.20 -9.78 -22.18
CA GLU A 104 61.15 -10.87 -22.29
C GLU A 104 61.26 -11.71 -21.01
N LYS A 105 61.06 -11.09 -19.85
CA LYS A 105 61.20 -11.68 -18.50
C LYS A 105 60.13 -11.14 -17.54
N GLU A 106 59.94 -11.82 -16.41
CA GLU A 106 58.85 -11.48 -15.47
C GLU A 106 58.88 -10.05 -14.92
N CYS A 107 60.05 -9.44 -14.73
CA CYS A 107 60.12 -8.06 -14.25
C CYS A 107 59.59 -7.03 -15.27
N ASP A 108 59.52 -7.39 -16.55
CA ASP A 108 59.06 -6.51 -17.63
C ASP A 108 57.54 -6.28 -17.58
N PHE A 109 56.77 -7.16 -16.91
CA PHE A 109 55.30 -7.02 -16.85
C PHE A 109 54.84 -5.73 -16.17
N ASP A 110 55.54 -5.26 -15.12
CA ASP A 110 55.20 -3.99 -14.47
C ASP A 110 55.39 -2.78 -15.42
N ASP A 111 56.36 -2.86 -16.34
CA ASP A 111 56.70 -1.79 -17.28
C ASP A 111 55.99 -1.89 -18.63
N PHE A 112 55.54 -3.07 -19.05
CA PHE A 112 55.01 -3.29 -20.40
C PHE A 112 53.60 -3.90 -20.45
N ALA A 113 53.00 -4.29 -19.33
CA ALA A 113 51.62 -4.78 -19.26
C ALA A 113 50.71 -3.91 -18.38
N ILE A 114 49.41 -4.23 -18.34
CA ILE A 114 48.43 -3.55 -17.48
C ILE A 114 48.17 -4.38 -16.22
N ASN A 115 48.46 -3.79 -15.05
CA ASN A 115 48.10 -4.39 -13.77
C ASN A 115 46.58 -4.33 -13.56
N PHE A 116 45.95 -5.51 -13.46
CA PHE A 116 44.51 -5.66 -13.34
C PHE A 116 44.01 -5.20 -11.96
N GLU A 117 44.65 -5.60 -10.87
CA GLU A 117 44.23 -5.23 -9.51
C GLU A 117 44.27 -3.71 -9.30
N GLY A 118 45.29 -3.03 -9.86
CA GLY A 118 45.41 -1.58 -9.89
C GLY A 118 44.31 -0.91 -10.71
N THR A 119 43.88 -1.54 -11.81
CA THR A 119 42.75 -1.09 -12.63
C THR A 119 41.44 -1.22 -11.86
N VAL A 120 41.20 -2.38 -11.23
CA VAL A 120 40.04 -2.64 -10.38
C VAL A 120 39.94 -1.57 -9.30
N LYS A 121 41.02 -1.34 -8.55
CA LYS A 121 41.07 -0.33 -7.48
C LYS A 121 40.69 1.05 -8.00
N ARG A 122 41.29 1.50 -9.10
CA ARG A 122 41.05 2.84 -9.70
C ARG A 122 39.61 3.07 -10.16
N LEU A 123 38.95 2.03 -10.66
CA LEU A 123 37.55 2.10 -11.11
C LEU A 123 36.59 2.07 -9.93
N VAL A 124 36.83 1.19 -8.94
CA VAL A 124 36.00 1.07 -7.74
C VAL A 124 36.04 2.34 -6.90
N GLU A 125 37.20 2.98 -6.75
CA GLU A 125 37.34 4.28 -6.05
C GLU A 125 36.46 5.38 -6.66
N LYS A 126 36.12 5.29 -7.95
CA LYS A 126 35.27 6.26 -8.66
C LYS A 126 33.77 5.95 -8.54
N ASN A 127 33.41 4.71 -8.19
CA ASN A 127 32.04 4.22 -8.09
C ASN A 127 31.80 3.39 -6.81
N PRO A 128 32.04 3.95 -5.61
CA PRO A 128 31.88 3.24 -4.35
C PRO A 128 30.43 2.82 -4.07
N SER A 129 29.45 3.49 -4.68
CA SER A 129 28.03 3.30 -4.39
C SER A 129 27.34 2.29 -5.32
N PHE A 130 28.01 1.68 -6.29
CA PHE A 130 27.35 0.73 -7.20
C PHE A 130 28.22 -0.46 -7.61
N VAL A 131 27.61 -1.40 -8.33
CA VAL A 131 28.23 -2.66 -8.73
C VAL A 131 29.23 -2.45 -9.88
N THR A 132 30.42 -3.03 -9.74
CA THR A 132 31.45 -3.05 -10.80
C THR A 132 31.78 -4.50 -11.17
N ILE A 133 31.67 -4.84 -12.45
CA ILE A 133 31.83 -6.20 -12.96
C ILE A 133 33.09 -6.30 -13.81
N PHE A 134 33.93 -7.29 -13.53
CA PHE A 134 35.15 -7.56 -14.28
C PHE A 134 35.12 -8.96 -14.87
N LEU A 135 35.27 -9.06 -16.19
CA LEU A 135 35.22 -10.33 -16.92
C LEU A 135 36.53 -10.49 -17.71
N LEU A 136 37.27 -11.56 -17.41
CA LEU A 136 38.57 -11.84 -18.02
C LEU A 136 38.50 -13.16 -18.80
N ASP A 137 38.47 -13.06 -20.13
CA ASP A 137 38.44 -14.19 -21.04
C ASP A 137 39.81 -14.39 -21.71
N TYR A 138 40.65 -15.18 -21.06
CA TYR A 138 42.01 -15.44 -21.52
C TYR A 138 42.22 -16.90 -21.90
N CYS A 139 42.96 -17.13 -22.98
CA CYS A 139 43.20 -18.44 -23.55
C CYS A 139 44.69 -18.79 -23.48
N SER A 140 45.05 -19.65 -22.53
CA SER A 140 46.36 -20.32 -22.41
C SER A 140 47.51 -19.43 -21.91
N PRO A 141 48.61 -20.01 -21.38
CA PRO A 141 49.69 -19.22 -20.80
C PRO A 141 50.44 -18.45 -21.89
N TYR A 142 50.67 -17.17 -21.62
CA TYR A 142 51.58 -16.34 -22.39
C TYR A 142 53.01 -16.91 -22.29
N VAL A 143 53.64 -17.17 -23.44
CA VAL A 143 55.01 -17.70 -23.50
C VAL A 143 55.97 -16.54 -23.67
N LEU A 144 56.91 -16.40 -22.72
CA LEU A 144 57.99 -15.41 -22.79
C LEU A 144 58.91 -15.71 -23.99
N MET A 145 59.41 -14.65 -24.63
CA MET A 145 60.23 -14.77 -25.85
C MET A 145 61.53 -15.58 -25.66
N ASN A 146 62.03 -15.71 -24.43
CA ASN A 146 63.22 -16.50 -24.10
C ASN A 146 62.98 -18.02 -23.95
N GLY A 147 61.85 -18.55 -24.41
CA GLY A 147 61.59 -19.99 -24.50
C GLY A 147 61.22 -20.67 -23.17
N SER A 148 61.12 -19.90 -22.09
CA SER A 148 60.53 -20.37 -20.85
C SER A 148 59.01 -20.45 -21.04
N ALA A 149 58.50 -21.59 -21.53
CA ALA A 149 57.07 -21.87 -21.43
C ALA A 149 56.73 -21.88 -19.94
N ALA A 150 56.20 -20.77 -19.43
CA ALA A 150 55.69 -20.69 -18.09
C ALA A 150 54.46 -21.59 -18.02
N LYS A 151 54.68 -22.88 -17.72
CA LYS A 151 53.70 -23.63 -16.93
C LYS A 151 53.41 -22.72 -15.76
N LEU A 152 52.15 -22.32 -15.56
CA LEU A 152 51.67 -21.61 -14.38
C LEU A 152 52.20 -22.34 -13.13
N LYS A 153 53.39 -21.99 -12.67
CA LYS A 153 54.00 -22.54 -11.46
C LYS A 153 53.42 -21.70 -10.35
N THR A 154 52.26 -22.12 -9.85
CA THR A 154 51.79 -21.63 -8.57
C THR A 154 52.80 -22.08 -7.52
N ASN A 155 53.58 -21.16 -6.96
CA ASN A 155 54.19 -21.35 -5.64
C ASN A 155 53.06 -21.34 -4.59
N GLY A 156 52.15 -22.33 -4.66
CA GLY A 156 51.03 -22.55 -3.73
C GLY A 156 49.94 -21.46 -3.66
N LYS A 157 50.09 -20.31 -4.32
CA LYS A 157 49.21 -19.13 -4.19
C LYS A 157 48.60 -18.71 -5.53
N GLY A 158 47.68 -19.53 -6.06
CA GLY A 158 47.02 -19.27 -7.36
C GLY A 158 46.01 -18.11 -7.33
N LEU A 159 45.19 -17.98 -8.39
CA LEU A 159 44.04 -17.06 -8.54
C LEU A 159 43.11 -16.95 -7.30
N SER A 160 43.24 -17.83 -6.32
CA SER A 160 42.44 -17.94 -5.10
C SER A 160 42.64 -16.84 -4.04
N GLU A 161 43.57 -15.89 -4.19
CA GLU A 161 43.83 -14.85 -3.17
C GLU A 161 43.35 -13.42 -3.51
N ILE A 162 42.76 -13.16 -4.69
CA ILE A 162 42.18 -11.83 -4.96
C ILE A 162 40.91 -11.69 -4.09
N GLN A 163 40.98 -10.82 -3.07
CA GLN A 163 39.79 -10.40 -2.35
C GLN A 163 39.08 -9.30 -3.17
N PRO A 164 37.87 -9.56 -3.70
CA PRO A 164 37.15 -8.57 -4.47
C PRO A 164 36.81 -7.36 -3.57
N PRO A 165 37.09 -6.11 -3.97
CA PRO A 165 36.64 -4.95 -3.23
C PRO A 165 35.12 -4.98 -3.01
N PRO A 166 34.59 -4.45 -1.89
CA PRO A 166 33.15 -4.43 -1.64
C PRO A 166 32.37 -3.76 -2.78
N GLY A 167 31.34 -4.44 -3.28
CA GLY A 167 30.55 -3.99 -4.44
C GLY A 167 31.09 -4.44 -5.79
N THR A 168 32.08 -5.33 -5.84
CA THR A 168 32.60 -5.87 -7.11
C THR A 168 32.20 -7.32 -7.34
N PHE A 169 32.07 -7.68 -8.61
CA PHE A 169 31.98 -9.07 -9.05
C PHE A 169 33.06 -9.32 -10.10
N ILE A 170 33.91 -10.32 -9.89
CA ILE A 170 35.00 -10.66 -10.81
C ILE A 170 34.78 -12.09 -11.29
N GLN A 171 34.79 -12.33 -12.60
CA GLN A 171 34.79 -13.67 -13.16
C GLN A 171 35.89 -13.86 -14.21
N PHE A 172 36.67 -14.92 -14.01
CA PHE A 172 37.65 -15.41 -14.96
C PHE A 172 37.04 -16.56 -15.77
N ALA A 173 37.31 -16.60 -17.08
CA ALA A 173 36.77 -17.63 -17.98
C ALA A 173 37.25 -19.05 -17.63
N CYS A 174 38.34 -19.21 -16.89
CA CYS A 174 38.86 -20.49 -16.45
C CYS A 174 39.53 -20.38 -15.07
N SER A 175 39.69 -21.51 -14.38
CA SER A 175 40.37 -21.58 -13.08
C SER A 175 41.89 -21.63 -13.27
N ALA A 176 42.65 -21.53 -12.18
CA ALA A 176 44.11 -21.59 -12.24
C ALA A 176 44.56 -22.90 -12.90
N ASN A 177 45.59 -22.81 -13.76
CA ASN A 177 46.15 -23.94 -14.52
C ASN A 177 45.20 -24.55 -15.58
N GLN A 178 44.11 -23.87 -15.93
CA GLN A 178 43.26 -24.22 -17.06
C GLN A 178 43.41 -23.22 -18.20
N THR A 179 43.09 -23.66 -19.42
CA THR A 179 43.07 -22.84 -20.63
C THR A 179 41.62 -22.68 -21.08
N SER A 180 41.20 -21.46 -21.45
CA SER A 180 39.90 -21.24 -22.09
C SER A 180 39.82 -22.04 -23.39
N LEU A 181 38.82 -22.91 -23.51
CA LEU A 181 38.68 -23.80 -24.66
C LEU A 181 37.85 -23.15 -25.77
N ALA A 182 38.17 -23.52 -27.01
CA ALA A 182 37.32 -23.23 -28.15
C ALA A 182 36.07 -24.13 -28.15
N VAL A 183 34.97 -23.64 -28.73
CA VAL A 183 33.78 -24.44 -29.01
C VAL A 183 34.14 -25.53 -30.01
N LEU A 184 33.77 -26.79 -29.72
CA LEU A 184 33.90 -27.88 -30.67
C LEU A 184 32.97 -27.60 -31.88
N GLY A 185 33.54 -27.40 -33.07
CA GLY A 185 32.80 -27.37 -34.33
C GLY A 185 32.21 -26.02 -34.77
N ALA A 186 32.39 -24.91 -34.04
CA ALA A 186 31.96 -23.57 -34.47
C ALA A 186 32.89 -22.45 -33.95
N ASN A 187 33.86 -22.07 -34.79
CA ASN A 187 35.08 -21.32 -34.44
C ASN A 187 34.94 -19.80 -34.25
N ARG A 188 33.78 -19.26 -33.86
CA ARG A 188 33.61 -17.78 -33.77
C ARG A 188 34.10 -17.19 -32.45
N ASN A 189 33.59 -17.69 -31.32
CA ASN A 189 33.86 -17.17 -29.98
C ASN A 189 34.47 -18.24 -29.07
N SER A 190 35.07 -17.82 -27.95
CA SER A 190 35.45 -18.75 -26.87
C SER A 190 34.21 -19.44 -26.27
N LEU A 191 34.41 -20.60 -25.63
CA LEU A 191 33.32 -21.32 -24.96
C LEU A 191 32.67 -20.46 -23.85
N TYR A 192 33.49 -19.71 -23.11
CA TYR A 192 33.01 -18.78 -22.09
C TYR A 192 32.14 -17.69 -22.68
N THR A 193 32.62 -16.99 -23.72
CA THR A 193 31.86 -15.91 -24.34
C THR A 193 30.58 -16.42 -25.00
N LYS A 194 30.59 -17.62 -25.61
CA LYS A 194 29.37 -18.27 -26.13
C LYS A 194 28.27 -18.35 -25.06
N HIS A 195 28.57 -18.91 -23.89
CA HIS A 195 27.55 -19.05 -22.84
C HIS A 195 27.22 -17.72 -22.16
N LEU A 196 28.18 -16.80 -22.07
CA LEU A 196 27.91 -15.46 -21.56
C LEU A 196 26.88 -14.72 -22.43
N LEU A 197 27.04 -14.74 -23.75
CA LEU A 197 26.11 -14.13 -24.70
C LEU A 197 24.68 -14.73 -24.59
N GLN A 198 24.57 -16.03 -24.28
CA GLN A 198 23.28 -16.71 -24.15
C GLN A 198 22.51 -16.35 -22.87
N ASN A 199 23.21 -15.97 -21.79
CA ASN A 199 22.60 -15.74 -20.47
C ASN A 199 22.44 -14.24 -20.16
N ILE A 200 23.23 -13.35 -20.77
CA ILE A 200 23.29 -11.94 -20.37
C ILE A 200 22.05 -11.12 -20.73
N THR A 201 21.27 -11.58 -21.71
CA THR A 201 20.01 -10.92 -22.11
C THR A 201 18.83 -11.32 -21.22
N GLU A 202 18.99 -12.25 -20.28
CA GLU A 202 17.90 -12.64 -19.40
C GLU A 202 17.52 -11.50 -18.44
N GLU A 203 16.24 -11.17 -18.42
CA GLU A 203 15.69 -10.07 -17.65
C GLU A 203 15.66 -10.39 -16.15
N ASN A 204 16.00 -9.40 -15.32
CA ASN A 204 15.84 -9.44 -13.86
C ASN A 204 16.53 -10.64 -13.15
N VAL A 205 17.56 -11.22 -13.75
CA VAL A 205 18.37 -12.27 -13.11
C VAL A 205 19.47 -11.63 -12.25
N PRO A 206 19.58 -11.98 -10.95
CA PRO A 206 20.68 -11.52 -10.12
C PRO A 206 22.05 -11.86 -10.74
N ILE A 207 23.00 -10.91 -10.70
CA ILE A 207 24.34 -11.07 -11.28
C ILE A 207 25.02 -12.38 -10.85
N SER A 208 24.95 -12.73 -9.56
CA SER A 208 25.54 -13.96 -9.02
C SER A 208 24.93 -15.22 -9.63
N ASP A 209 23.62 -15.24 -9.85
CA ASP A 209 22.90 -16.34 -10.49
C ASP A 209 23.22 -16.45 -11.98
N LEU A 210 23.26 -15.33 -12.70
CA LEU A 210 23.62 -15.26 -14.11
C LEU A 210 25.00 -15.89 -14.34
N PHE A 211 26.01 -15.45 -13.60
CA PHE A 211 27.37 -15.96 -13.78
C PHE A 211 27.58 -17.37 -13.22
N ARG A 212 26.75 -17.82 -12.27
CA ARG A 212 26.67 -19.23 -11.85
C ARG A 212 26.14 -20.12 -12.97
N ARG A 213 25.15 -19.67 -13.74
CA ARG A 213 24.65 -20.40 -14.92
C ARG A 213 25.72 -20.48 -16.01
N VAL A 214 26.40 -19.38 -16.32
CA VAL A 214 27.53 -19.36 -17.27
C VAL A 214 28.61 -20.37 -16.85
N ARG A 215 29.00 -20.37 -15.57
CA ARG A 215 29.97 -21.34 -15.03
C ARG A 215 29.54 -22.78 -15.26
N ASN A 216 28.29 -23.10 -14.94
CA ASN A 216 27.76 -24.46 -15.08
C ASN A 216 27.71 -24.91 -16.55
N ALA A 217 27.28 -24.03 -17.45
CA ALA A 217 27.19 -24.33 -18.88
C ALA A 217 28.58 -24.59 -19.50
N VAL A 218 29.57 -23.74 -19.20
CA VAL A 218 30.97 -23.93 -19.64
C VAL A 218 31.55 -25.23 -19.09
N HIS A 219 31.31 -25.54 -17.82
CA HIS A 219 31.81 -26.78 -17.20
C HIS A 219 31.24 -28.02 -17.87
N GLN A 220 29.95 -28.00 -18.21
CA GLN A 220 29.28 -29.10 -18.89
C GLN A 220 29.78 -29.27 -20.34
N GLU A 221 29.74 -28.22 -21.17
CA GLU A 221 30.11 -28.31 -22.59
C GLU A 221 31.60 -28.61 -22.80
N SER A 222 32.46 -28.18 -21.86
CA SER A 222 33.89 -28.48 -21.91
C SER A 222 34.24 -29.92 -21.53
N ASN A 223 33.26 -30.77 -21.16
CA ASN A 223 33.48 -32.07 -20.50
C ASN A 223 34.36 -31.90 -19.25
N GLN A 224 34.01 -30.94 -18.40
CA GLN A 224 34.67 -30.63 -17.13
C GLN A 224 36.11 -30.09 -17.23
N ARG A 225 36.59 -29.79 -18.44
CA ARG A 225 37.96 -29.30 -18.68
C ARG A 225 38.16 -27.81 -18.41
N GLN A 226 37.08 -27.02 -18.39
CA GLN A 226 37.09 -25.59 -18.11
C GLN A 226 36.06 -25.24 -17.05
N ILE A 227 36.47 -24.52 -16.00
CA ILE A 227 35.59 -24.02 -14.94
C ILE A 227 35.83 -22.53 -14.75
N PRO A 228 34.88 -21.65 -15.12
CA PRO A 228 34.96 -20.24 -14.77
C PRO A 228 35.04 -20.01 -13.25
N LEU A 229 35.96 -19.14 -12.83
CA LEU A 229 36.17 -18.82 -11.42
C LEU A 229 35.53 -17.46 -11.10
N SER A 230 34.65 -17.41 -10.10
CA SER A 230 33.98 -16.19 -9.66
C SER A 230 34.46 -15.76 -8.27
N MET A 231 34.60 -14.45 -8.07
CA MET A 231 34.82 -13.81 -6.78
C MET A 231 33.70 -12.78 -6.57
N ASP A 232 32.92 -12.99 -5.52
CA ASP A 232 31.72 -12.20 -5.23
C ASP A 232 31.98 -11.30 -4.02
N GLY A 233 32.13 -10.00 -4.26
CA GLY A 233 32.19 -8.95 -3.24
C GLY A 233 30.88 -8.15 -3.14
N LEU A 234 29.78 -8.60 -3.77
CA LEU A 234 28.51 -7.90 -3.77
C LEU A 234 27.89 -7.86 -2.37
N ARG A 235 27.21 -6.77 -2.03
CA ARG A 235 26.56 -6.59 -0.70
C ARG A 235 25.16 -7.22 -0.72
N GLN A 236 24.78 -7.93 0.35
CA GLN A 236 23.50 -8.69 0.47
C GLN A 236 22.22 -7.94 0.04
N HIS A 237 22.18 -6.61 0.18
CA HIS A 237 21.00 -5.80 -0.14
C HIS A 237 20.92 -5.31 -1.61
N LYS A 238 21.86 -5.73 -2.48
CA LYS A 238 21.87 -5.34 -3.91
C LYS A 238 21.83 -6.58 -4.81
N GLN A 239 20.64 -7.13 -5.05
CA GLN A 239 20.42 -8.09 -6.14
C GLN A 239 20.38 -7.34 -7.49
N ALA A 240 21.50 -6.73 -7.88
CA ALA A 240 21.60 -6.04 -9.15
C ALA A 240 21.53 -7.03 -10.32
N SER A 241 20.87 -6.63 -11.41
CA SER A 241 20.75 -7.38 -12.68
C SER A 241 21.45 -6.61 -13.80
N LEU A 242 22.04 -7.34 -14.76
CA LEU A 242 22.63 -6.73 -15.97
C LEU A 242 21.55 -6.24 -16.94
N ASN A 243 20.49 -7.03 -17.12
CA ASN A 243 19.31 -6.67 -17.92
C ASN A 243 18.10 -6.45 -17.01
N GLU A 244 18.16 -5.40 -16.19
CA GLU A 244 17.01 -4.99 -15.39
C GLU A 244 15.95 -4.33 -16.29
N VAL A 245 14.74 -4.90 -16.29
CA VAL A 245 13.56 -4.24 -16.86
C VAL A 245 13.03 -3.31 -15.79
N ILE A 246 13.42 -2.04 -15.89
CA ILE A 246 12.93 -1.01 -15.00
C ILE A 246 11.50 -0.69 -15.41
N VAL A 247 10.54 -1.34 -14.75
CA VAL A 247 9.19 -0.80 -14.65
C VAL A 247 9.34 0.53 -13.91
N ALA A 248 8.89 1.62 -14.52
CA ALA A 248 9.00 2.96 -13.98
C ALA A 248 8.57 3.04 -12.50
N ARG A 249 9.52 3.09 -11.55
CA ARG A 249 9.22 3.22 -10.12
C ARG A 249 8.74 4.64 -9.79
N LEU A 250 7.53 4.76 -9.26
CA LEU A 250 7.01 6.04 -8.80
C LEU A 250 7.91 6.63 -7.69
N ARG A 251 8.43 7.85 -7.88
CA ARG A 251 9.18 8.56 -6.82
C ARG A 251 8.31 9.63 -6.19
N THR A 252 8.28 9.68 -4.86
CA THR A 252 7.48 10.64 -4.09
C THR A 252 7.75 12.08 -4.51
N GLN A 253 9.02 12.43 -4.73
CA GLN A 253 9.45 13.77 -5.14
C GLN A 253 8.82 14.26 -6.46
N ASP A 254 8.45 13.34 -7.35
CA ASP A 254 7.86 13.69 -8.65
C ASP A 254 6.39 14.14 -8.52
N PHE A 255 5.74 13.86 -7.38
CA PHE A 255 4.34 14.19 -7.10
C PHE A 255 4.16 15.24 -6.00
N LEU A 256 5.26 15.72 -5.39
CA LEU A 256 5.17 16.71 -4.32
C LEU A 256 4.60 18.04 -4.84
N SER A 257 3.48 18.45 -4.24
CA SER A 257 2.90 19.77 -4.41
C SER A 257 3.73 20.81 -3.67
N LYS A 258 3.85 22.00 -4.27
CA LYS A 258 4.41 23.19 -3.60
C LYS A 258 3.38 23.91 -2.73
N GLU A 259 2.10 23.59 -2.87
CA GLU A 259 1.03 24.23 -2.11
C GLU A 259 0.78 23.46 -0.79
N PRO A 260 0.88 24.13 0.37
CA PRO A 260 0.56 23.52 1.65
C PRO A 260 -0.94 23.28 1.78
N LEU A 261 -1.31 22.42 2.74
CA LEU A 261 -2.72 22.25 3.12
C LEU A 261 -3.33 23.57 3.59
N SER A 262 -4.60 23.80 3.26
CA SER A 262 -5.35 24.89 3.86
C SER A 262 -5.53 24.69 5.37
N GLN A 263 -5.81 25.77 6.11
CA GLN A 263 -5.95 25.71 7.57
C GLN A 263 -7.09 24.77 8.02
N SER A 264 -8.19 24.71 7.27
CA SER A 264 -9.32 23.82 7.53
C SER A 264 -8.96 22.35 7.26
N GLU A 265 -8.27 22.07 6.15
CA GLU A 265 -7.76 20.72 5.85
C GLU A 265 -6.78 20.25 6.93
N TYR A 266 -5.83 21.11 7.34
CA TYR A 266 -4.89 20.79 8.41
C TYR A 266 -5.63 20.39 9.71
N ARG A 267 -6.61 21.18 10.15
CA ARG A 267 -7.43 20.86 11.34
C ARG A 267 -8.23 19.57 11.19
N TYR A 268 -8.73 19.28 9.99
CA TYR A 268 -9.44 18.04 9.70
C TYR A 268 -8.50 16.83 9.83
N TYR A 269 -7.32 16.88 9.20
CA TYR A 269 -6.38 15.78 9.24
C TYR A 269 -5.74 15.58 10.62
N GLU A 270 -5.50 16.63 11.42
CA GLU A 270 -5.08 16.47 12.81
C GLU A 270 -6.10 15.68 13.65
N ARG A 271 -7.40 15.94 13.46
CA ARG A 271 -8.45 15.13 14.11
C ARG A 271 -8.44 13.68 13.64
N CYS A 272 -8.16 13.43 12.36
CA CYS A 272 -7.97 12.07 11.84
C CYS A 272 -6.77 11.38 12.52
N LYS A 273 -5.68 12.11 12.77
CA LYS A 273 -4.54 11.59 13.52
C LYS A 273 -4.85 11.32 14.98
N GLU A 274 -5.66 12.14 15.64
CA GLU A 274 -6.11 11.87 17.01
C GLU A 274 -6.87 10.54 17.08
N TYR A 275 -7.77 10.30 16.12
CA TYR A 275 -8.44 9.01 15.97
C TYR A 275 -7.44 7.86 15.76
N TYR A 276 -6.48 8.04 14.86
CA TYR A 276 -5.43 7.04 14.60
C TYR A 276 -4.57 6.78 15.85
N ARG A 277 -4.12 7.81 16.58
CA ARG A 277 -3.35 7.67 17.83
C ARG A 277 -4.12 6.91 18.90
N GLY A 278 -5.44 7.10 18.96
CA GLY A 278 -6.31 6.41 19.92
C GLY A 278 -6.64 4.96 19.53
N THR A 279 -6.64 4.62 18.24
CA THR A 279 -7.15 3.33 17.75
C THR A 279 -6.11 2.45 17.06
N GLY A 280 -5.01 3.03 16.60
CA GLY A 280 -4.05 2.39 15.70
C GLY A 280 -4.57 2.19 14.27
N LYS A 281 -5.76 2.69 13.92
CA LYS A 281 -6.46 2.41 12.66
C LYS A 281 -6.70 3.71 11.85
N PRO A 282 -6.67 3.65 10.51
CA PRO A 282 -7.05 4.80 9.69
C PRO A 282 -8.53 5.13 9.86
N LEU A 283 -8.85 6.42 9.85
CA LEU A 283 -10.24 6.85 9.65
C LEU A 283 -10.61 6.64 8.18
N VAL A 284 -11.55 5.74 7.92
CA VAL A 284 -12.06 5.45 6.56
C VAL A 284 -13.34 6.23 6.31
N SER A 285 -13.32 7.10 5.30
CA SER A 285 -14.46 7.90 4.87
C SER A 285 -14.81 7.58 3.42
N VAL A 286 -16.11 7.61 3.09
CA VAL A 286 -16.59 7.28 1.75
C VAL A 286 -17.72 8.22 1.36
N ALA A 287 -17.64 8.76 0.15
CA ALA A 287 -18.65 9.64 -0.40
C ALA A 287 -19.94 8.85 -0.68
N SER A 288 -21.07 9.53 -0.57
CA SER A 288 -22.38 8.95 -0.82
C SER A 288 -22.55 8.42 -2.24
N GLU A 289 -21.88 9.08 -3.20
CA GLU A 289 -21.80 8.79 -4.61
C GLU A 289 -21.15 7.43 -4.88
N VAL A 290 -20.30 6.97 -3.98
CA VAL A 290 -19.73 5.62 -4.03
C VAL A 290 -20.73 4.60 -3.50
N LEU A 291 -21.42 4.90 -2.40
CA LEU A 291 -22.34 3.96 -1.73
C LEU A 291 -23.70 3.82 -2.43
N ASP A 292 -24.16 4.85 -3.16
CA ASP A 292 -25.50 4.91 -3.71
C ASP A 292 -25.52 4.80 -5.23
N ASN A 293 -25.88 3.62 -5.76
CA ASN A 293 -25.99 3.35 -7.20
C ASN A 293 -26.92 4.29 -7.98
N SER A 294 -27.82 5.02 -7.31
CA SER A 294 -28.69 6.02 -7.98
C SER A 294 -27.99 7.34 -8.30
N ILE A 295 -26.85 7.63 -7.66
CA ILE A 295 -26.09 8.88 -7.84
C ILE A 295 -24.91 8.63 -8.78
N GLY A 296 -24.70 9.52 -9.76
CA GLY A 296 -23.56 9.43 -10.67
C GLY A 296 -22.23 9.74 -9.99
N LEU A 297 -21.13 9.12 -10.44
CA LEU A 297 -19.79 9.38 -9.93
C LEU A 297 -19.10 10.45 -10.81
N THR A 298 -18.83 11.63 -10.25
CA THR A 298 -18.14 12.74 -10.96
C THR A 298 -16.64 12.51 -11.05
N SER A 299 -16.02 11.94 -10.02
CA SER A 299 -14.62 11.51 -10.02
C SER A 299 -14.39 10.31 -9.10
N SER A 300 -13.38 9.50 -9.43
CA SER A 300 -13.01 8.27 -8.72
C SER A 300 -11.67 8.41 -8.01
N ILE A 301 -11.67 9.19 -6.93
CA ILE A 301 -10.46 9.50 -6.16
C ILE A 301 -10.37 8.63 -4.91
N LEU A 302 -9.14 8.19 -4.63
CA LEU A 302 -8.69 7.68 -3.34
C LEU A 302 -7.73 8.71 -2.74
N LYS A 303 -8.06 9.26 -1.56
CA LYS A 303 -7.19 10.20 -0.85
C LYS A 303 -6.69 9.56 0.43
N PHE A 304 -5.38 9.60 0.66
CA PHE A 304 -4.71 8.92 1.77
C PHE A 304 -3.96 9.93 2.64
N GLY A 305 -3.94 9.68 3.95
CA GLY A 305 -3.01 10.29 4.89
C GLY A 305 -2.13 9.20 5.52
N ILE A 306 -0.81 9.29 5.35
CA ILE A 306 0.10 8.13 5.55
C ILE A 306 1.29 8.37 6.48
N ASP A 307 2.06 9.44 6.33
CA ASP A 307 3.25 9.66 7.19
C ASP A 307 3.47 11.16 7.40
N ASP A 308 3.87 11.57 8.60
CA ASP A 308 4.27 12.94 8.89
C ASP A 308 5.63 13.29 8.24
N ASN A 309 6.46 12.30 7.94
CA ASN A 309 7.75 12.46 7.26
C ASN A 309 7.65 12.20 5.74
N TYR A 310 7.14 13.19 5.02
CA TYR A 310 6.92 13.09 3.57
C TYR A 310 8.19 12.89 2.73
N CYS A 311 9.36 13.30 3.24
CA CYS A 311 10.64 13.14 2.54
C CYS A 311 11.09 11.68 2.46
N ASN A 312 10.68 10.85 3.42
CA ASN A 312 11.06 9.43 3.51
C ASN A 312 9.93 8.47 3.10
N PHE A 313 8.76 9.00 2.72
CA PHE A 313 7.66 8.18 2.23
C PHE A 313 8.00 7.61 0.85
N ASP A 314 7.88 6.29 0.68
CA ASP A 314 8.01 5.63 -0.63
C ASP A 314 6.63 5.34 -1.22
N VAL A 315 6.24 6.16 -2.21
CA VAL A 315 4.93 6.04 -2.86
C VAL A 315 4.76 4.74 -3.63
N GLN A 316 5.83 4.17 -4.21
CA GLN A 316 5.74 2.92 -4.94
C GLN A 316 5.43 1.78 -3.97
N ASP A 317 6.24 1.64 -2.90
CA ASP A 317 6.10 0.52 -1.97
C ASP A 317 4.75 0.57 -1.26
N PHE A 318 4.28 1.77 -0.90
CA PHE A 318 2.95 1.95 -0.34
C PHE A 318 1.85 1.50 -1.32
N LEU A 319 1.87 1.98 -2.57
CA LEU A 319 0.82 1.66 -3.54
C LEU A 319 0.84 0.19 -3.96
N THR A 320 2.03 -0.41 -4.13
CA THR A 320 2.17 -1.85 -4.38
C THR A 320 1.51 -2.63 -3.25
N THR A 321 1.88 -2.35 -2.00
CA THR A 321 1.32 -3.04 -0.82
C THR A 321 -0.19 -2.83 -0.70
N PHE A 322 -0.67 -1.61 -0.96
CA PHE A 322 -2.09 -1.29 -0.92
C PHE A 322 -2.87 -2.07 -2.00
N CYS A 323 -2.39 -2.06 -3.24
CA CYS A 323 -3.00 -2.77 -4.36
C CYS A 323 -2.97 -4.29 -4.17
N GLU A 324 -1.93 -4.88 -3.58
CA GLU A 324 -1.91 -6.31 -3.24
C GLU A 324 -3.03 -6.73 -2.27
N LYS A 325 -3.41 -5.82 -1.37
CA LYS A 325 -4.45 -6.06 -0.36
C LYS A 325 -5.85 -5.68 -0.82
N MET A 326 -5.97 -5.03 -1.98
CA MET A 326 -7.21 -4.47 -2.48
C MET A 326 -7.55 -5.07 -3.85
N PRO A 327 -8.81 -5.07 -4.28
CA PRO A 327 -9.19 -5.47 -5.63
C PRO A 327 -8.87 -4.35 -6.65
N LEU A 328 -7.59 -3.93 -6.72
CA LEU A 328 -7.10 -2.81 -7.52
C LEU A 328 -5.71 -3.16 -8.08
N LYS A 329 -5.44 -2.83 -9.35
CA LYS A 329 -4.11 -3.02 -9.95
C LYS A 329 -3.35 -1.70 -9.98
N MET A 330 -2.03 -1.77 -9.96
CA MET A 330 -1.15 -0.60 -10.10
C MET A 330 -1.40 0.16 -11.42
N ASP A 331 -1.68 -0.55 -12.51
CA ASP A 331 -1.94 0.06 -13.82
C ASP A 331 -3.31 0.78 -13.88
N ASP A 332 -4.22 0.46 -12.95
CA ASP A 332 -5.55 1.07 -12.85
C ASP A 332 -5.54 2.37 -12.04
N ILE A 333 -4.38 2.87 -11.63
CA ILE A 333 -4.28 4.09 -10.82
C ILE A 333 -3.23 5.07 -11.33
N VAL A 334 -3.50 6.35 -11.07
CA VAL A 334 -2.56 7.45 -11.31
C VAL A 334 -2.48 8.33 -10.08
N VAL A 335 -1.26 8.55 -9.60
CA VAL A 335 -0.98 9.53 -8.54
C VAL A 335 -1.18 10.94 -9.10
N LYS A 336 -2.06 11.71 -8.46
CA LYS A 336 -2.38 13.10 -8.85
C LYS A 336 -1.49 14.12 -8.16
N GLY A 337 -1.12 13.85 -6.91
CA GLY A 337 -0.27 14.74 -6.13
C GLY A 337 -0.11 14.26 -4.69
N ILE A 338 0.93 14.77 -4.05
CA ILE A 338 1.27 14.54 -2.66
C ILE A 338 1.51 15.90 -2.01
N GLN A 339 0.71 16.26 -1.02
CA GLN A 339 0.87 17.52 -0.28
C GLN A 339 1.65 17.31 1.02
N ALA A 340 2.49 18.30 1.35
CA ALA A 340 3.21 18.35 2.62
C ALA A 340 2.26 18.68 3.78
N GLY A 341 2.54 18.11 4.95
CA GLY A 341 1.59 18.06 6.07
C GLY A 341 0.92 16.70 6.14
N SER A 342 1.68 15.70 6.61
CA SER A 342 1.20 14.32 6.82
C SER A 342 1.00 13.45 5.59
N VAL A 343 1.68 13.79 4.50
CA VAL A 343 1.61 13.08 3.21
C VAL A 343 0.15 12.86 2.83
N ILE A 344 -0.48 13.93 2.35
CA ILE A 344 -1.82 13.79 1.78
C ILE A 344 -1.66 13.43 0.31
N MET A 345 -1.83 12.15 0.01
CA MET A 345 -1.68 11.61 -1.33
C MET A 345 -3.05 11.45 -1.98
N THR A 346 -3.20 12.00 -3.18
CA THR A 346 -4.40 11.85 -4.01
C THR A 346 -4.09 10.91 -5.17
N VAL A 347 -4.87 9.85 -5.30
CA VAL A 347 -4.78 8.85 -6.37
C VAL A 347 -6.11 8.83 -7.11
N ALA A 348 -6.08 8.82 -8.43
CA ALA A 348 -7.27 8.62 -9.25
C ALA A 348 -7.26 7.22 -9.85
N ILE A 349 -8.42 6.56 -9.86
CA ILE A 349 -8.60 5.30 -10.58
C ILE A 349 -8.76 5.61 -12.08
N THR A 350 -7.84 5.09 -12.88
CA THR A 350 -7.73 5.28 -14.33
C THR A 350 -8.09 4.01 -15.10
N GLY A 351 -8.50 4.18 -16.36
CA GLY A 351 -8.97 3.09 -17.24
C GLY A 351 -10.08 3.56 -18.17
N GLU A 352 -10.20 2.91 -19.34
CA GLU A 352 -11.28 3.08 -20.34
C GLU A 352 -12.65 2.56 -19.86
N THR A 353 -12.73 2.14 -18.61
CA THR A 353 -13.92 1.58 -17.99
C THR A 353 -14.98 2.66 -17.73
N LYS A 354 -16.26 2.29 -17.89
CA LYS A 354 -17.40 3.22 -17.74
C LYS A 354 -17.49 3.71 -16.28
N SER A 355 -18.13 4.86 -16.04
CA SER A 355 -18.29 5.43 -14.68
C SER A 355 -18.83 4.42 -13.65
N ASN A 356 -19.75 3.55 -14.07
CA ASN A 356 -20.30 2.48 -13.22
C ASN A 356 -19.26 1.45 -12.76
N ASP A 357 -18.24 1.17 -13.57
CA ASP A 357 -17.18 0.21 -13.24
C ASP A 357 -16.22 0.80 -12.21
N LYS A 358 -15.86 2.09 -12.36
CA LYS A 358 -15.02 2.82 -11.40
C LYS A 358 -15.70 2.93 -10.04
N LYS A 359 -17.01 3.18 -10.04
CA LYS A 359 -17.84 3.14 -8.83
C LYS A 359 -17.83 1.77 -8.18
N ARG A 360 -18.04 0.70 -8.96
CA ARG A 360 -18.01 -0.67 -8.45
C ARG A 360 -16.64 -1.03 -7.87
N CYS A 361 -15.56 -0.57 -8.48
CA CYS A 361 -14.21 -0.71 -7.95
C CYS A 361 -14.08 -0.04 -6.57
N LEU A 362 -14.46 1.23 -6.42
CA LEU A 362 -14.45 1.92 -5.12
C LEU A 362 -15.32 1.21 -4.06
N GLN A 363 -16.48 0.68 -4.45
CA GLN A 363 -17.33 -0.10 -3.55
C GLN A 363 -16.67 -1.41 -3.09
N LEU A 364 -15.93 -2.09 -3.97
CA LEU A 364 -15.19 -3.31 -3.64
C LEU A 364 -14.01 -3.01 -2.73
N VAL A 365 -13.28 -1.92 -3.00
CA VAL A 365 -12.23 -1.40 -2.12
C VAL A 365 -12.81 -1.07 -0.74
N TYR A 366 -13.92 -0.33 -0.66
CA TYR A 366 -14.60 -0.01 0.61
C TYR A 366 -14.99 -1.27 1.39
N LYS A 367 -15.55 -2.28 0.72
CA LYS A 367 -15.95 -3.56 1.34
C LYS A 367 -14.76 -4.37 1.87
N SER A 368 -13.55 -4.11 1.39
CA SER A 368 -12.34 -4.85 1.80
C SER A 368 -11.79 -4.36 3.14
N PHE A 369 -12.17 -3.17 3.62
CA PHE A 369 -11.73 -2.57 4.90
C PHE A 369 -12.34 -3.24 6.14
N THR A 370 -12.00 -4.52 6.33
CA THR A 370 -12.22 -5.24 7.59
C THR A 370 -11.36 -4.66 8.72
N ASP A 371 -11.70 -4.97 9.98
CA ASP A 371 -10.88 -4.55 11.13
C ASP A 371 -9.41 -4.99 10.98
N SER A 372 -9.18 -6.24 10.54
CA SER A 372 -7.85 -6.79 10.31
C SER A 372 -7.07 -6.00 9.26
N LEU A 373 -7.70 -5.61 8.15
CA LEU A 373 -7.04 -4.84 7.10
C LEU A 373 -6.74 -3.41 7.58
N GLN A 374 -7.64 -2.81 8.35
CA GLN A 374 -7.39 -1.48 8.94
C GLN A 374 -6.22 -1.52 9.93
N ASP A 375 -6.06 -2.60 10.71
CA ASP A 375 -4.89 -2.79 11.58
C ASP A 375 -3.59 -2.88 10.78
N GLU A 376 -3.58 -3.58 9.64
CA GLU A 376 -2.41 -3.66 8.77
C GLU A 376 -2.04 -2.31 8.15
N LEU A 377 -3.03 -1.58 7.63
CA LEU A 377 -2.82 -0.25 7.06
C LEU A 377 -2.38 0.76 8.14
N GLY A 378 -2.85 0.59 9.37
CA GLY A 378 -2.41 1.35 10.52
C GLY A 378 -0.94 1.13 10.88
N LYS A 379 -0.41 -0.10 10.72
CA LYS A 379 1.03 -0.40 10.86
C LYS A 379 1.86 0.28 9.77
N MET A 380 1.27 0.54 8.61
CA MET A 380 1.86 1.35 7.53
C MET A 380 1.72 2.85 7.80
N LYS A 381 1.34 3.25 9.03
CA LYS A 381 1.08 4.63 9.48
C LYS A 381 -0.08 5.35 8.77
N THR A 382 -0.89 4.63 8.01
CA THR A 382 -2.07 5.22 7.37
C THR A 382 -3.07 5.66 8.44
N PHE A 383 -3.31 6.98 8.54
CA PHE A 383 -4.24 7.57 9.50
C PHE A 383 -5.57 7.97 8.87
N PHE A 384 -5.64 8.10 7.55
CA PHE A 384 -6.84 8.54 6.86
C PHE A 384 -6.95 7.94 5.46
N ILE A 385 -8.18 7.57 5.07
CA ILE A 385 -8.51 7.14 3.71
C ILE A 385 -9.89 7.70 3.33
N PHE A 386 -9.98 8.32 2.17
CA PHE A 386 -11.24 8.76 1.57
C PHE A 386 -11.46 8.17 0.18
N MET A 387 -12.71 7.81 -0.11
CA MET A 387 -13.15 7.24 -1.39
C MET A 387 -14.30 8.07 -1.98
N GLY A 388 -14.09 8.68 -3.14
CA GLY A 388 -15.13 9.39 -3.89
C GLY A 388 -14.70 10.75 -4.41
N PRO A 389 -15.64 11.63 -4.79
CA PRO A 389 -15.31 12.95 -5.33
C PRO A 389 -14.71 13.90 -4.28
N GLU A 390 -13.75 14.72 -4.70
CA GLU A 390 -13.08 15.69 -3.81
C GLU A 390 -14.05 16.74 -3.25
N GLU A 391 -15.06 17.14 -4.03
CA GLU A 391 -16.13 18.04 -3.58
C GLU A 391 -16.89 17.47 -2.37
N SER A 392 -17.14 16.16 -2.34
CA SER A 392 -17.81 15.48 -1.23
C SER A 392 -16.93 15.46 0.02
N LEU A 393 -15.60 15.35 -0.14
CA LEU A 393 -14.66 15.48 0.97
C LEU A 393 -14.64 16.90 1.54
N LEU A 394 -14.62 17.94 0.68
CA LEU A 394 -14.72 19.33 1.13
C LEU A 394 -16.02 19.58 1.91
N LYS A 395 -17.13 19.01 1.44
CA LYS A 395 -18.43 19.04 2.14
C LYS A 395 -18.32 18.41 3.53
N ILE A 396 -17.72 17.21 3.62
CA ILE A 396 -17.46 16.48 4.88
C ILE A 396 -16.61 17.30 5.84
N GLN A 397 -15.51 17.89 5.36
CA GLN A 397 -14.61 18.72 6.16
C GLN A 397 -15.35 19.92 6.75
N LYS A 398 -16.12 20.63 5.91
CA LYS A 398 -16.95 21.77 6.32
C LYS A 398 -18.04 21.37 7.31
N TYR A 399 -18.64 20.19 7.17
CA TYR A 399 -19.67 19.72 8.09
C TYR A 399 -19.10 19.23 9.41
N GLN A 400 -17.91 18.63 9.44
CA GLN A 400 -17.23 18.30 10.69
C GLN A 400 -16.84 19.55 11.49
N GLU A 401 -16.55 20.67 10.82
CA GLU A 401 -16.42 21.97 11.48
C GLU A 401 -17.76 22.52 12.01
N LYS A 402 -18.89 21.86 11.74
CA LYS A 402 -20.22 22.25 12.21
C LYS A 402 -20.84 21.28 13.21
N LEU A 403 -20.26 20.08 13.38
CA LEU A 403 -20.74 19.12 14.36
C LEU A 403 -20.19 19.50 15.75
N TYR A 404 -21.01 20.20 16.51
CA TYR A 404 -20.70 20.57 17.89
C TYR A 404 -21.60 19.81 18.85
N LEU A 405 -21.02 19.32 19.94
CA LEU A 405 -21.84 18.88 21.07
C LEU A 405 -22.44 20.10 21.76
N HIS A 406 -23.62 19.94 22.34
CA HIS A 406 -24.24 20.92 23.21
C HIS A 406 -24.43 20.34 24.61
N PRO A 407 -23.35 20.26 25.43
CA PRO A 407 -23.35 19.47 26.66
C PRO A 407 -24.43 19.85 27.67
N GLU A 408 -24.84 21.12 27.68
CA GLU A 408 -25.94 21.63 28.52
C GLU A 408 -27.25 20.84 28.38
N PHE A 409 -27.52 20.27 27.19
CA PHE A 409 -28.72 19.50 26.93
C PHE A 409 -28.52 17.98 27.07
N ASN A 410 -27.35 17.54 27.51
CA ASN A 410 -27.09 16.13 27.79
C ASN A 410 -27.97 15.67 28.96
N ARG A 411 -28.51 14.45 28.87
CA ARG A 411 -29.43 13.91 29.88
C ARG A 411 -29.10 12.45 30.16
N VAL A 412 -29.34 12.02 31.39
CA VAL A 412 -29.15 10.62 31.81
C VAL A 412 -30.50 10.12 32.28
N TYR A 413 -31.16 9.34 31.43
CA TYR A 413 -32.54 8.93 31.66
C TYR A 413 -32.62 7.76 32.63
N VAL A 414 -32.63 8.06 33.92
CA VAL A 414 -32.61 7.08 35.02
C VAL A 414 -33.45 7.51 36.19
N ARG A 415 -33.97 6.52 36.94
CA ARG A 415 -34.71 6.78 38.17
C ARG A 415 -33.87 7.64 39.11
N GLY A 416 -34.45 8.75 39.59
CA GLY A 416 -33.77 9.71 40.46
C GLY A 416 -32.97 10.82 39.75
N ARG A 417 -32.91 10.83 38.42
CA ARG A 417 -32.43 11.96 37.60
C ARG A 417 -33.51 12.36 36.59
N ASP A 418 -33.28 12.11 35.30
CA ASP A 418 -34.21 12.42 34.21
C ASP A 418 -35.16 11.23 33.95
N PHE A 419 -36.11 10.96 34.85
CA PHE A 419 -37.07 9.84 34.72
C PHE A 419 -38.53 10.27 34.80
N TRP A 420 -39.36 9.70 33.93
CA TRP A 420 -40.80 9.96 33.88
C TRP A 420 -41.56 8.68 33.58
N GLN A 421 -42.68 8.49 34.27
CA GLN A 421 -43.64 7.42 33.99
C GLN A 421 -44.66 7.95 32.98
N GLY A 422 -44.53 7.55 31.71
CA GLY A 422 -45.42 7.96 30.63
C GLY A 422 -44.91 9.13 29.78
N ALA A 423 -45.83 9.78 29.05
CA ALA A 423 -45.50 10.82 28.09
C ALA A 423 -45.26 12.18 28.77
N LEU A 424 -44.25 12.92 28.31
CA LEU A 424 -44.02 14.29 28.72
C LEU A 424 -45.01 15.27 28.06
N SER A 425 -45.68 16.07 28.90
CA SER A 425 -46.52 17.21 28.50
C SER A 425 -46.08 18.46 29.28
N ASP A 426 -45.00 19.09 28.83
CA ASP A 426 -44.32 20.21 29.50
C ASP A 426 -44.40 21.53 28.69
N GLY A 427 -45.30 21.60 27.70
CA GLY A 427 -45.45 22.77 26.84
C GLY A 427 -44.33 23.01 25.82
N LYS A 428 -43.27 22.17 25.76
CA LYS A 428 -42.13 22.36 24.84
C LYS A 428 -42.37 21.88 23.41
N GLY A 429 -43.63 21.91 22.96
CA GLY A 429 -44.02 21.66 21.57
C GLY A 429 -43.36 20.43 20.94
N ARG A 430 -43.50 19.24 21.54
CA ARG A 430 -42.88 18.02 21.00
C ARG A 430 -43.67 17.32 19.90
N GLY A 431 -44.73 17.93 19.39
CA GLY A 431 -45.55 17.41 18.27
C GLY A 431 -46.39 16.17 18.57
N SER A 432 -45.84 15.22 19.31
CA SER A 432 -46.47 13.96 19.74
C SER A 432 -46.02 13.61 21.16
N PRO A 433 -46.76 12.72 21.86
CA PRO A 433 -46.34 12.20 23.16
C PRO A 433 -44.91 11.67 23.13
N TYR A 434 -44.04 12.22 23.98
CA TYR A 434 -42.65 11.80 24.10
C TYR A 434 -42.45 10.95 25.35
N TYR A 435 -42.10 9.69 25.14
CA TYR A 435 -41.78 8.76 26.21
C TYR A 435 -40.27 8.76 26.43
N CYS A 436 -39.85 9.05 27.65
CA CYS A 436 -38.44 9.22 27.95
C CYS A 436 -37.67 7.90 27.78
N PRO A 437 -36.51 7.92 27.13
CA PRO A 437 -35.71 6.73 26.83
C PRO A 437 -34.94 6.26 28.07
N VAL A 438 -35.66 5.78 29.09
CA VAL A 438 -35.08 5.29 30.34
C VAL A 438 -34.05 4.19 30.03
N GLY A 439 -32.87 4.27 30.64
CA GLY A 439 -31.76 3.37 30.33
C GLY A 439 -30.74 3.95 29.35
N TRP A 440 -30.91 5.18 28.89
CA TRP A 440 -30.03 5.79 27.90
C TRP A 440 -29.44 7.12 28.38
N LYS A 441 -28.24 7.43 27.87
CA LYS A 441 -27.56 8.72 28.01
C LYS A 441 -27.63 9.47 26.69
N ARG A 442 -28.15 10.68 26.72
CA ARG A 442 -28.23 11.57 25.56
C ARG A 442 -27.01 12.46 25.48
N TRP A 443 -26.36 12.45 24.33
CA TRP A 443 -25.33 13.38 23.90
C TRP A 443 -25.90 14.30 22.84
N SER A 444 -26.05 15.56 23.17
CA SER A 444 -26.79 16.52 22.36
C SER A 444 -25.91 17.11 21.30
N PHE A 445 -26.45 17.33 20.11
CA PHE A 445 -25.82 18.16 19.10
C PHE A 445 -26.34 19.58 19.17
N TYR A 446 -25.44 20.54 18.96
CA TYR A 446 -25.82 21.89 18.60
C TYR A 446 -26.38 21.86 17.18
N VAL A 447 -27.57 22.43 17.00
CA VAL A 447 -28.26 22.48 15.71
C VAL A 447 -28.40 23.93 15.24
N THR A 448 -28.95 24.81 16.08
CA THR A 448 -29.11 26.24 15.80
C THR A 448 -29.47 27.01 17.08
N ASP A 449 -29.10 28.29 17.16
CA ASP A 449 -29.43 29.20 18.27
C ASP A 449 -30.95 29.36 18.49
N ARG A 450 -31.76 29.21 17.44
CA ARG A 450 -33.23 29.37 17.50
C ARG A 450 -33.96 28.03 17.39
N PHE A 451 -33.47 27.03 18.13
CA PHE A 451 -33.93 25.64 18.04
C PHE A 451 -35.43 25.51 18.31
N ASP A 452 -35.91 26.03 19.44
CA ASP A 452 -37.31 25.90 19.83
C ASP A 452 -38.24 26.67 18.88
N GLU A 453 -37.83 27.84 18.36
CA GLU A 453 -38.60 28.58 17.34
C GLU A 453 -38.76 27.74 16.07
N LYS A 454 -37.66 27.16 15.57
CA LYS A 454 -37.64 26.44 14.29
C LYS A 454 -38.34 25.08 14.36
N PHE A 455 -38.16 24.34 15.45
CA PHE A 455 -38.62 22.96 15.59
C PHE A 455 -39.80 22.80 16.56
N ASN A 456 -40.48 23.89 16.90
CA ASN A 456 -41.72 23.85 17.66
C ASN A 456 -42.75 22.94 16.96
N GLY A 457 -43.33 22.01 17.71
CA GLY A 457 -44.30 21.04 17.20
C GLY A 457 -43.68 19.86 16.44
N TRP A 458 -42.36 19.76 16.33
CA TRP A 458 -41.71 18.60 15.68
C TRP A 458 -41.60 17.42 16.62
N CYS A 459 -41.93 16.23 16.11
CA CYS A 459 -41.94 14.98 16.86
C CYS A 459 -40.51 14.50 17.15
N ILE A 460 -40.28 13.97 18.35
CA ILE A 460 -39.03 13.25 18.66
C ILE A 460 -39.15 11.82 18.15
N CYS A 461 -38.10 11.34 17.49
CA CYS A 461 -37.98 9.96 17.04
C CYS A 461 -36.53 9.47 17.12
N TYR A 462 -36.35 8.18 16.88
CA TYR A 462 -35.07 7.50 16.92
C TYR A 462 -34.81 6.76 15.62
N HIS A 463 -33.55 6.75 15.19
CA HIS A 463 -33.08 5.99 14.04
C HIS A 463 -31.92 5.09 14.47
N GLY A 464 -32.13 3.77 14.36
CA GLY A 464 -31.08 2.79 14.58
C GLY A 464 -30.12 2.75 13.39
N THR A 465 -28.82 2.60 13.65
CA THR A 465 -27.82 2.42 12.60
C THR A 465 -26.63 1.58 13.09
N LYS A 466 -25.73 1.22 12.17
CA LYS A 466 -24.45 0.56 12.49
C LYS A 466 -23.40 1.60 12.85
N PHE A 467 -22.42 1.23 13.67
CA PHE A 467 -21.30 2.12 14.04
C PHE A 467 -20.55 2.64 12.80
N ALA A 468 -20.36 1.77 11.79
CA ALA A 468 -19.69 2.14 10.55
C ALA A 468 -20.40 3.26 9.75
N TYR A 469 -21.70 3.48 9.97
CA TYR A 469 -22.47 4.50 9.23
C TYR A 469 -22.72 5.77 10.03
N GLY A 470 -22.54 5.76 11.37
CA GLY A 470 -22.92 6.88 12.24
C GLY A 470 -22.34 8.21 11.81
N ILE A 471 -21.01 8.26 11.64
CA ILE A 471 -20.33 9.48 11.19
C ILE A 471 -20.77 9.88 9.78
N SER A 472 -20.92 8.93 8.86
CA SER A 472 -21.40 9.24 7.51
C SER A 472 -22.80 9.84 7.52
N ILE A 473 -23.71 9.32 8.35
CA ILE A 473 -25.07 9.84 8.50
C ILE A 473 -25.05 11.25 9.10
N LEU A 474 -24.27 11.48 10.15
CA LEU A 474 -24.18 12.81 10.78
C LEU A 474 -23.63 13.87 9.82
N LEU A 475 -22.74 13.48 8.90
CA LEU A 475 -22.10 14.40 7.96
C LEU A 475 -22.85 14.57 6.64
N ASN A 476 -23.53 13.52 6.16
CA ASN A 476 -24.15 13.53 4.85
C ASN A 476 -25.69 13.53 4.90
N GLY A 477 -26.28 13.13 6.03
CA GLY A 477 -27.71 12.95 6.18
C GLY A 477 -28.17 11.49 6.04
N LEU A 478 -29.48 11.29 6.04
CA LEU A 478 -30.08 9.96 5.98
C LEU A 478 -30.41 9.54 4.55
N LYS A 479 -30.11 8.29 4.22
CA LYS A 479 -30.50 7.70 2.94
C LYS A 479 -31.91 7.06 3.05
N PRO A 480 -32.85 7.37 2.14
CA PRO A 480 -34.13 6.68 2.10
C PRO A 480 -33.96 5.20 1.75
N ALA A 481 -34.70 4.34 2.43
CA ALA A 481 -34.84 2.93 2.11
C ALA A 481 -36.18 2.68 1.40
N TYR A 482 -36.26 1.63 0.59
CA TYR A 482 -37.51 1.16 0.00
C TYR A 482 -37.90 -0.19 0.61
N ARG A 483 -39.15 -0.30 1.05
CA ARG A 483 -39.80 -1.58 1.39
C ARG A 483 -41.03 -1.76 0.52
N HIS A 484 -41.22 -2.95 0.00
CA HIS A 484 -42.39 -3.29 -0.81
C HIS A 484 -43.70 -2.97 -0.08
N GLU A 485 -43.76 -3.25 1.23
CA GLU A 485 -44.97 -3.08 2.06
C GLU A 485 -45.25 -1.62 2.47
N HIS A 486 -44.23 -0.76 2.49
CA HIS A 486 -44.31 0.56 3.15
C HIS A 486 -43.89 1.75 2.28
N GLY A 487 -43.19 1.49 1.17
CA GLY A 487 -42.71 2.48 0.21
C GLY A 487 -41.30 2.97 0.47
N ALA A 488 -40.91 4.03 -0.25
CA ALA A 488 -39.63 4.72 -0.06
C ALA A 488 -39.74 5.76 1.06
N GLY A 489 -38.72 5.86 1.92
CA GLY A 489 -38.61 6.93 2.90
C GLY A 489 -37.52 6.71 3.94
N ILE A 490 -37.38 7.63 4.89
CA ILE A 490 -36.55 7.40 6.09
C ILE A 490 -37.38 6.67 7.14
N TYR A 491 -36.89 5.52 7.59
CA TYR A 491 -37.56 4.74 8.63
C TYR A 491 -37.06 5.17 10.01
N VAL A 492 -37.99 5.64 10.85
CA VAL A 492 -37.75 6.09 12.22
C VAL A 492 -38.86 5.58 13.13
N THR A 493 -38.69 5.76 14.43
CA THR A 493 -39.67 5.30 15.43
C THR A 493 -39.73 6.23 16.63
N PRO A 494 -40.90 6.43 17.27
CA PRO A 494 -40.99 7.10 18.55
C PRO A 494 -40.48 6.23 19.72
N SER A 495 -40.21 4.94 19.50
CA SER A 495 -39.73 4.01 20.53
C SER A 495 -38.25 3.76 20.40
N ILE A 496 -37.48 4.17 21.41
CA ILE A 496 -36.06 3.81 21.46
C ILE A 496 -35.87 2.29 21.63
N ASN A 497 -36.81 1.62 22.30
CA ASN A 497 -36.77 0.17 22.47
C ASN A 497 -36.82 -0.52 21.10
N TYR A 498 -37.72 -0.07 20.22
CA TYR A 498 -37.79 -0.55 18.83
C TYR A 498 -36.53 -0.18 18.03
N ALA A 499 -36.08 1.09 18.08
CA ALA A 499 -34.88 1.53 17.35
C ALA A 499 -33.61 0.79 17.76
N SER A 500 -33.53 0.42 19.04
CA SER A 500 -32.39 -0.31 19.62
C SER A 500 -32.39 -1.80 19.30
N HIS A 501 -33.40 -2.32 18.60
CA HIS A 501 -33.37 -3.70 18.19
C HIS A 501 -32.15 -3.97 17.29
N PRO A 502 -31.42 -5.08 17.46
CA PRO A 502 -30.13 -5.26 16.78
C PRO A 502 -30.17 -5.35 15.26
N ARG A 503 -31.36 -5.58 14.68
CA ARG A 503 -31.58 -5.43 13.23
C ARG A 503 -31.30 -4.00 12.75
N TYR A 504 -31.58 -3.01 13.59
CA TYR A 504 -31.50 -1.59 13.27
C TYR A 504 -30.28 -0.94 13.91
N ALA A 505 -30.04 -1.18 15.20
CA ALA A 505 -28.92 -0.60 15.95
C ALA A 505 -27.91 -1.65 16.39
N GLU A 506 -26.70 -1.58 15.84
CA GLU A 506 -25.63 -2.53 16.14
C GLU A 506 -25.26 -2.51 17.63
N VAL A 507 -25.11 -3.71 18.22
CA VAL A 507 -24.53 -3.90 19.55
C VAL A 507 -23.06 -4.27 19.37
N LYS A 508 -22.14 -3.51 19.98
CA LYS A 508 -20.72 -3.83 19.94
C LYS A 508 -20.20 -4.21 21.31
N GLN A 509 -19.38 -5.25 21.36
CA GLN A 509 -18.49 -5.47 22.50
C GLN A 509 -17.41 -4.38 22.49
N ILE A 510 -17.15 -3.78 23.64
CA ILE A 510 -16.16 -2.73 23.78
C ILE A 510 -14.76 -3.36 23.64
N PRO A 511 -13.94 -2.91 22.68
CA PRO A 511 -12.60 -3.44 22.51
C PRO A 511 -11.72 -3.15 23.73
N SER A 512 -10.72 -4.01 23.97
CA SER A 512 -9.78 -3.86 25.08
C SER A 512 -9.05 -2.51 25.06
N SER A 513 -8.80 -1.93 23.89
CA SER A 513 -8.20 -0.60 23.72
C SER A 513 -9.02 0.54 24.34
N PHE A 514 -10.34 0.36 24.51
CA PHE A 514 -11.25 1.36 25.08
C PHE A 514 -11.59 1.11 26.55
N ARG A 515 -10.96 0.11 27.21
CA ARG A 515 -11.19 -0.22 28.63
C ARG A 515 -10.94 0.95 29.58
N ASN A 516 -10.02 1.85 29.24
CA ASN A 516 -9.76 3.05 30.05
C ASN A 516 -10.92 4.06 30.01
N THR A 517 -11.65 4.11 28.90
CA THR A 517 -12.78 5.01 28.68
C THR A 517 -14.08 4.40 29.22
N PHE A 518 -14.31 3.11 29.03
CA PHE A 518 -15.51 2.40 29.47
C PHE A 518 -15.17 1.34 30.52
N LYS A 519 -14.71 1.78 31.70
CA LYS A 519 -14.13 0.88 32.73
C LYS A 519 -15.06 -0.24 33.22
N LEU A 520 -16.36 0.03 33.29
CA LEU A 520 -17.37 -0.87 33.83
C LEU A 520 -18.29 -1.48 32.75
N GLY A 521 -18.08 -1.12 31.48
CA GLY A 521 -18.92 -1.53 30.37
C GLY A 521 -18.22 -2.54 29.47
N ASP A 522 -18.92 -3.63 29.16
CA ASP A 522 -18.45 -4.64 28.20
C ASP A 522 -19.12 -4.50 26.84
N TYR A 523 -20.32 -3.89 26.79
CA TYR A 523 -21.05 -3.65 25.55
C TYR A 523 -21.51 -2.20 25.43
N ILE A 524 -21.56 -1.71 24.20
CA ILE A 524 -22.05 -0.38 23.83
C ILE A 524 -23.03 -0.47 22.67
N GLN A 525 -24.08 0.35 22.74
CA GLN A 525 -25.06 0.52 21.68
C GLN A 525 -25.42 2.00 21.56
N TYR A 526 -25.71 2.47 20.35
CA TYR A 526 -26.24 3.80 20.15
C TYR A 526 -27.35 3.84 19.11
N VAL A 527 -28.19 4.87 19.20
CA VAL A 527 -29.14 5.28 18.16
C VAL A 527 -29.07 6.78 17.98
N LEU A 528 -29.50 7.28 16.82
CA LEU A 528 -29.64 8.70 16.57
C LEU A 528 -30.98 9.18 17.13
N GLU A 529 -30.97 10.25 17.90
CA GLU A 529 -32.19 11.00 18.22
C GLU A 529 -32.40 12.08 17.15
N CYS A 530 -33.63 12.17 16.66
CA CYS A 530 -34.02 13.13 15.63
C CYS A 530 -35.29 13.89 16.01
N ARG A 531 -35.47 15.06 15.38
CA ARG A 531 -36.75 15.77 15.28
C ARG A 531 -37.29 15.62 13.87
N VAL A 532 -38.59 15.37 13.72
CA VAL A 532 -39.26 15.22 12.43
C VAL A 532 -40.52 16.07 12.35
N HIS A 533 -40.74 16.70 11.20
CA HIS A 533 -41.92 17.50 10.94
C HIS A 533 -43.17 16.59 10.92
N PRO A 534 -44.24 16.88 11.69
CA PRO A 534 -45.37 15.97 11.86
C PRO A 534 -46.09 15.65 10.54
N ASN A 535 -46.17 16.61 9.61
CA ASN A 535 -46.83 16.40 8.31
C ASN A 535 -46.04 15.49 7.36
N SER A 536 -44.76 15.22 7.64
CA SER A 536 -43.93 14.34 6.82
C SER A 536 -43.97 12.89 7.29
N ILE A 537 -44.69 12.60 8.38
CA ILE A 537 -44.77 11.27 8.99
C ILE A 537 -45.89 10.45 8.33
N LYS A 538 -45.52 9.41 7.60
CA LYS A 538 -46.44 8.33 7.19
C LYS A 538 -46.38 7.19 8.21
N LYS A 539 -47.46 7.00 8.97
CA LYS A 539 -47.60 5.87 9.91
C LYS A 539 -47.95 4.61 9.13
N ILE A 540 -47.33 3.49 9.48
CA ILE A 540 -47.63 2.17 8.90
C ILE A 540 -48.25 1.26 9.96
N VAL A 541 -49.15 0.39 9.53
CA VAL A 541 -50.01 -0.40 10.44
C VAL A 541 -49.27 -1.60 11.06
N LEU A 542 -48.26 -2.15 10.37
CA LEU A 542 -47.47 -3.27 10.87
C LEU A 542 -45.99 -2.90 10.91
N GLU A 543 -45.36 -3.15 12.05
CA GLU A 543 -43.92 -2.95 12.23
C GLU A 543 -43.11 -4.07 11.53
N THR A 544 -41.91 -3.72 11.05
CA THR A 544 -41.14 -4.57 10.14
C THR A 544 -40.37 -5.72 10.82
N LEU A 545 -40.24 -5.76 12.15
CA LEU A 545 -39.68 -6.89 12.90
C LEU A 545 -40.68 -8.05 13.08
N ARG A 546 -41.96 -7.86 12.76
CA ARG A 546 -43.02 -8.88 12.79
C ARG A 546 -43.02 -9.69 14.10
N CYS A 547 -43.10 -8.97 15.22
CA CYS A 547 -43.19 -9.53 16.55
C CYS A 547 -44.48 -10.36 16.71
N LYS A 548 -44.41 -11.43 17.51
CA LYS A 548 -45.58 -12.27 17.81
C LYS A 548 -46.73 -11.40 18.37
N ASN A 549 -47.95 -11.64 17.88
CA ASN A 549 -49.13 -10.80 18.16
C ASN A 549 -49.43 -10.54 19.65
N ASN A 550 -48.98 -11.42 20.55
CA ASN A 550 -49.19 -11.30 22.00
C ASN A 550 -48.02 -10.63 22.75
N VAL A 551 -46.98 -10.18 22.05
CA VAL A 551 -45.80 -9.57 22.66
C VAL A 551 -45.80 -8.06 22.41
N ARG A 552 -45.71 -7.32 23.52
CA ARG A 552 -45.57 -5.87 23.51
C ARG A 552 -44.11 -5.48 23.33
N ILE A 553 -43.80 -4.68 22.31
CA ILE A 553 -42.43 -4.20 22.06
C ILE A 553 -42.07 -3.03 22.96
N ASP A 554 -42.96 -2.03 23.04
CA ASP A 554 -42.79 -0.88 23.92
C ASP A 554 -44.01 -0.78 24.84
N PRO A 555 -43.85 -0.75 26.17
CA PRO A 555 -44.99 -0.71 27.08
C PRO A 555 -45.89 0.53 26.87
N ASN A 556 -45.35 1.61 26.30
CA ASN A 556 -46.06 2.88 26.16
C ASN A 556 -46.66 3.13 24.76
N ILE A 557 -46.28 2.33 23.77
CA ILE A 557 -46.65 2.58 22.36
C ILE A 557 -47.19 1.30 21.73
N GLU A 558 -48.39 1.39 21.16
CA GLU A 558 -49.01 0.28 20.42
C GLU A 558 -48.11 -0.18 19.27
N ASN A 559 -48.00 -1.50 19.05
CA ASN A 559 -47.11 -2.05 18.02
C ASN A 559 -47.43 -1.45 16.62
N GLU A 560 -48.71 -1.22 16.33
CA GLU A 560 -49.20 -0.59 15.09
C GLU A 560 -48.81 0.89 14.92
N ARG A 561 -48.19 1.50 15.94
CA ARG A 561 -47.78 2.92 15.95
C ARG A 561 -46.27 3.11 16.05
N LEU A 562 -45.50 2.02 16.07
CA LEU A 562 -44.06 2.04 16.31
C LEU A 562 -43.24 2.49 15.11
N GLU A 563 -43.71 2.32 13.88
CA GLU A 563 -42.88 2.57 12.71
C GLU A 563 -43.40 3.73 11.87
N TRP A 564 -42.52 4.70 11.63
CA TRP A 564 -42.77 5.91 10.88
C TRP A 564 -41.89 5.93 9.64
N VAL A 565 -42.51 6.23 8.50
CA VAL A 565 -41.81 6.45 7.24
C VAL A 565 -41.88 7.93 6.91
N ILE A 566 -40.73 8.59 6.83
CA ILE A 566 -40.65 10.02 6.55
C ILE A 566 -40.53 10.20 5.04
N ASP A 567 -41.45 10.97 4.45
CA ASP A 567 -41.37 11.33 3.04
C ASP A 567 -40.12 12.17 2.79
N THR A 568 -39.37 11.81 1.76
CA THR A 568 -38.10 12.46 1.40
C THR A 568 -38.23 13.36 0.19
N TYR A 569 -39.45 13.54 -0.34
CA TYR A 569 -39.74 14.39 -1.50
C TYR A 569 -38.83 14.07 -2.71
N LYS A 570 -38.59 12.78 -2.95
CA LYS A 570 -37.70 12.24 -4.00
C LYS A 570 -36.21 12.53 -3.82
N LYS A 571 -35.76 13.05 -2.67
CA LYS A 571 -34.33 13.22 -2.37
C LYS A 571 -33.67 11.86 -2.20
N THR A 572 -32.50 11.67 -2.83
CA THR A 572 -31.65 10.47 -2.67
C THR A 572 -30.93 10.45 -1.33
N ILE A 573 -30.71 11.62 -0.72
CA ILE A 573 -30.16 11.82 0.62
C ILE A 573 -30.90 12.98 1.29
N VAL A 574 -31.26 12.81 2.55
CA VAL A 574 -31.91 13.81 3.38
C VAL A 574 -30.87 14.43 4.31
N ASP A 575 -30.26 15.54 3.85
CA ASP A 575 -29.27 16.31 4.60
C ASP A 575 -29.93 17.00 5.81
N PHE A 576 -29.36 16.85 7.01
CA PHE A 576 -29.89 17.46 8.23
C PHE A 576 -29.76 18.99 8.24
N ASN A 577 -28.85 19.55 7.42
CA ASN A 577 -28.62 20.99 7.34
C ASN A 577 -29.44 21.68 6.26
N ASP A 578 -30.18 20.91 5.45
CA ASP A 578 -31.10 21.48 4.46
C ASP A 578 -32.22 22.24 5.19
N PRO A 579 -32.46 23.53 4.88
CA PRO A 579 -33.55 24.31 5.48
C PRO A 579 -34.91 23.64 5.37
N GLU A 580 -35.13 22.89 4.27
CA GLU A 580 -36.36 22.17 3.95
C GLU A 580 -36.28 20.68 4.33
N SER A 581 -35.31 20.30 5.17
CA SER A 581 -35.19 18.91 5.61
C SER A 581 -36.39 18.54 6.50
N PRO A 582 -37.13 17.45 6.19
CA PRO A 582 -38.25 17.03 7.04
C PRO A 582 -37.79 16.41 8.36
N ILE A 583 -36.50 16.16 8.54
CA ILE A 583 -35.90 15.51 9.70
C ILE A 583 -34.53 16.12 10.01
N VAL A 584 -34.21 16.28 11.29
CA VAL A 584 -32.90 16.75 11.77
C VAL A 584 -32.40 15.85 12.89
N CYS A 585 -31.12 15.49 12.90
CA CYS A 585 -30.51 14.77 14.01
C CYS A 585 -30.11 15.74 15.12
N THR A 586 -30.58 15.46 16.34
CA THR A 586 -30.46 16.37 17.49
C THR A 586 -29.59 15.80 18.61
N GLY A 587 -29.21 14.53 18.52
CA GLY A 587 -28.29 13.92 19.47
C GLY A 587 -28.03 12.44 19.20
N LEU A 588 -27.14 11.87 20.02
CA LEU A 588 -26.88 10.44 20.12
C LEU A 588 -27.45 9.93 21.44
N MET A 589 -28.20 8.84 21.38
CA MET A 589 -28.57 8.08 22.56
C MET A 589 -27.59 6.93 22.68
N ILE A 590 -26.87 6.87 23.80
CA ILE A 590 -25.86 5.83 24.06
C ILE A 590 -26.27 5.04 25.29
N ARG A 591 -26.12 3.72 25.22
CA ARG A 591 -26.28 2.81 26.34
C ARG A 591 -25.04 1.93 26.44
N VAL A 592 -24.48 1.84 27.64
CA VAL A 592 -23.34 0.98 27.97
C VAL A 592 -23.81 -0.05 28.98
N THR A 593 -23.41 -1.31 28.83
CA THR A 593 -23.90 -2.42 29.66
C THR A 593 -22.80 -3.40 30.06
N GLN A 594 -22.99 -4.10 31.18
CA GLN A 594 -22.06 -5.10 31.71
C GLN A 594 -22.11 -6.44 30.97
N ASP A 595 -23.24 -6.76 30.34
CA ASP A 595 -23.38 -7.92 29.46
C ASP A 595 -24.19 -7.47 28.24
N HIS A 596 -24.47 -8.38 27.31
CA HIS A 596 -25.20 -8.06 26.10
C HIS A 596 -26.58 -7.44 26.44
N PRO A 597 -26.95 -6.29 25.85
CA PRO A 597 -28.18 -5.56 26.18
C PRO A 597 -29.46 -6.36 25.92
N GLY A 598 -29.41 -7.42 25.11
CA GLY A 598 -30.52 -8.37 24.95
C GLY A 598 -30.95 -9.07 26.25
N LEU A 599 -30.13 -9.03 27.32
CA LEU A 599 -30.48 -9.56 28.64
C LEU A 599 -31.19 -8.52 29.53
N LEU A 600 -31.37 -7.29 29.05
CA LEU A 600 -32.13 -6.26 29.75
C LEU A 600 -33.64 -6.59 29.72
N PRO A 601 -34.41 -6.28 30.79
CA PRO A 601 -35.85 -6.50 30.82
C PRO A 601 -36.59 -5.89 29.61
N GLU A 602 -36.25 -4.66 29.21
CA GLU A 602 -36.85 -3.96 28.08
C GLU A 602 -36.48 -4.53 26.71
N SER A 603 -35.51 -5.45 26.64
CA SER A 603 -35.04 -6.10 25.42
C SER A 603 -35.49 -7.57 25.32
N GLN A 604 -36.24 -8.09 26.30
CA GLN A 604 -36.73 -9.47 26.27
C GLN A 604 -37.64 -9.78 25.06
N TRP A 605 -38.34 -8.77 24.52
CA TRP A 605 -39.18 -8.96 23.33
C TRP A 605 -38.35 -9.28 22.07
N TRP A 606 -37.03 -9.01 22.05
CA TRP A 606 -36.16 -9.30 20.90
C TRP A 606 -36.24 -10.78 20.47
N PHE A 607 -36.42 -11.68 21.44
CA PHE A 607 -36.54 -13.13 21.23
C PHE A 607 -37.90 -13.57 20.67
N ALA A 608 -38.87 -12.66 20.60
CA ALA A 608 -40.17 -12.87 19.99
C ALA A 608 -40.32 -12.20 18.61
N SER A 609 -39.28 -11.52 18.13
CA SER A 609 -39.23 -10.93 16.79
C SER A 609 -38.87 -11.96 15.72
N HIS A 610 -39.12 -11.63 14.45
CA HIS A 610 -38.70 -12.45 13.30
C HIS A 610 -37.16 -12.64 13.22
N LEU A 611 -36.38 -11.87 13.98
CA LEU A 611 -34.93 -12.06 14.07
C LEU A 611 -34.56 -13.42 14.67
N CYS A 612 -35.45 -14.06 15.44
CA CYS A 612 -35.15 -15.34 16.10
C CYS A 612 -34.93 -16.53 15.15
N GLU A 613 -35.18 -16.35 13.85
CA GLU A 613 -34.79 -17.31 12.83
C GLU A 613 -33.26 -17.34 12.64
N SER A 614 -32.69 -18.54 12.59
CA SER A 614 -31.23 -18.76 12.58
C SER A 614 -30.49 -17.96 11.51
N GLU A 615 -31.05 -17.87 10.30
CA GLU A 615 -30.47 -17.14 9.17
C GLU A 615 -30.40 -15.62 9.43
N ASN A 616 -31.39 -15.06 10.12
CA ASN A 616 -31.46 -13.63 10.42
C ASN A 616 -30.56 -13.25 11.61
N CYS A 617 -30.40 -14.14 12.59
CA CYS A 617 -29.44 -13.99 13.68
C CYS A 617 -28.00 -13.88 13.16
N CYS A 618 -27.59 -14.79 12.27
CA CYS A 618 -26.25 -14.79 11.69
C CYS A 618 -25.96 -13.50 10.92
N LYS A 619 -26.94 -12.99 10.15
CA LYS A 619 -26.81 -11.71 9.41
C LYS A 619 -26.67 -10.49 10.32
N ALA A 620 -27.18 -10.55 11.55
CA ALA A 620 -27.07 -9.49 12.54
C ALA A 620 -25.82 -9.61 13.44
N GLY A 621 -25.03 -10.69 13.30
CA GLY A 621 -23.84 -10.92 14.13
C GLY A 621 -24.14 -11.26 15.58
N ILE A 622 -25.29 -11.89 15.85
CA ILE A 622 -25.78 -12.15 17.21
C ILE A 622 -25.98 -13.65 17.43
N GLU A 623 -25.36 -14.16 18.48
CA GLU A 623 -25.54 -15.53 18.94
C GLU A 623 -26.75 -15.63 19.87
N LEU A 624 -27.96 -15.56 19.28
CA LEU A 624 -29.21 -15.58 20.03
C LEU A 624 -29.38 -16.84 20.88
N SER A 625 -28.78 -17.96 20.48
CA SER A 625 -28.76 -19.22 21.25
C SER A 625 -28.01 -19.09 22.57
N ILE A 626 -26.89 -18.36 22.60
CA ILE A 626 -26.14 -18.06 23.84
C ILE A 626 -26.98 -17.17 24.75
N LEU A 627 -27.56 -16.10 24.20
CA LEU A 627 -28.38 -15.18 24.97
C LEU A 627 -29.62 -15.87 25.55
N THR A 628 -30.28 -16.73 24.76
CA THR A 628 -31.42 -17.55 25.21
C THR A 628 -31.03 -18.45 26.37
N ARG A 629 -29.86 -19.12 26.29
CA ARG A 629 -29.35 -19.97 27.37
C ARG A 629 -29.02 -19.16 28.63
N LYS A 630 -28.44 -17.97 28.48
CA LYS A 630 -28.19 -17.04 29.60
C LYS A 630 -29.49 -16.61 30.27
N LEU A 631 -30.51 -16.25 29.49
CA LEU A 631 -31.85 -15.91 30.01
C LEU A 631 -32.49 -17.08 30.77
N GLN A 632 -32.45 -18.29 30.22
CA GLN A 632 -32.98 -19.49 30.89
C GLN A 632 -32.29 -19.80 32.22
N ARG A 633 -31.03 -19.35 32.39
CA ARG A 633 -30.26 -19.47 33.63
C ARG A 633 -30.46 -18.29 34.59
N GLY A 634 -31.31 -17.33 34.25
CA GLY A 634 -31.57 -16.15 35.07
C GLY A 634 -30.46 -15.09 35.05
N SER A 635 -29.58 -15.09 34.04
CA SER A 635 -28.58 -14.05 33.89
C SER A 635 -29.24 -12.68 33.67
N THR A 636 -28.76 -11.67 34.39
CA THR A 636 -29.23 -10.28 34.27
C THR A 636 -28.15 -9.39 33.67
N CYS A 637 -28.55 -8.32 33.00
CA CYS A 637 -27.66 -7.28 32.53
C CYS A 637 -27.99 -5.94 33.21
N SER A 638 -26.95 -5.18 33.53
CA SER A 638 -27.07 -3.85 34.15
C SER A 638 -26.56 -2.77 33.19
N ILE A 639 -27.23 -1.63 33.22
CA ILE A 639 -26.82 -0.44 32.48
C ILE A 639 -25.81 0.36 33.30
N ILE A 640 -24.75 0.80 32.65
CA ILE A 640 -23.71 1.66 33.21
C ILE A 640 -23.98 3.11 32.78
N TYR A 641 -24.13 4.01 33.75
CA TYR A 641 -24.51 5.40 33.51
C TYR A 641 -23.37 6.42 33.70
N ASP A 642 -22.31 6.00 34.38
CA ASP A 642 -21.11 6.83 34.65
C ASP A 642 -20.36 7.13 33.34
#